data_AF-A0AAJ7RCU7-F1
#
_entry.id   AF-A0AAJ7RCU7-F1
#
_cell.length_a   1.000
_cell.length_b   1.000
_cell.length_c   1.000
_cell.angle_alpha   90.00
_cell.angle_beta   90.00
_cell.angle_gamma   90.00
#
_symmetry.space_group_name_H-M   'P 1'
#
loop_
_entity.id
_entity.type
_entity.pdbx_description
1 polymer ?
#
loop_
_entity_poly.entity_id
_entity_poly.type
_entity_poly.pdbx_seq_one_letter_code
_entity_poly.pdbx_strand_id
1 'polypeptide(L)'
;MEIMEDGNLVDRVRILLQRDMEYYQEKQTVLREPLCIRVSGGKLDFPRHASFAAIKIVTWWEAEFISAFKRVSGLSSTCDKEASKDVSEGVIKNIQPKEFISLILDTSDQLLEHLHTLIQEALDHADLAVLTATLGAAALVRNCLWCYNQQVKDEVSLESSEKIYKCYKSYHEMAEALAERLLDLHCRLISLYILNEADSLSWHAAKSFFEKERCSFVIQMWWLYMQGTKADLWNTVPPKMAQRVFSGMLNESLSIITARFIHVLSMRDNSVAIMLLELFVRQCIGYTVKFEPNRSGHKMDSNEGCGGFLCIGSACNHSLVMSPSLGLYSLIYILANTTTDPLHIIIPALRQDPMWNTYLDRQQVWNQARPPWLNALLTPLHSIMLPIVETLLDAVKTGASIYQTMSLTLTCLTELFVCIPVGILRTAFAIDENIPAHCHPLGGSVLLQILCSSLYSVLLKVSESSKKDAEDSPKTAVEFNGEIGAFNPHDKSASAIALAEALCSIDEDNKHTSQIEILHNTIKESIELRDSSLCDTRLRNMSCVVETFADELLFTETGRRSLKVLYDYIVQASDWILASLKLTDNNIRTNFIASANFSKSTKTLPQIMFHIEDAAFDQLLTGSTNWEMILSQPLSTTIDRVRNQILIRPEFKDIGQLRQDEREAAILIKKLCSTVKSARIK
;
A
#
# COMPACT_ATOMS: atom_id res chain seq x y z
N MET A 1 -0.57 -42.69 -5.06
CA MET A 1 0.80 -43.20 -5.06
C MET A 1 0.88 -44.25 -3.95
N GLU A 2 0.85 -45.54 -4.27
CA GLU A 2 1.01 -46.61 -3.27
C GLU A 2 2.51 -46.84 -3.02
N ILE A 3 2.95 -46.64 -1.79
CA ILE A 3 4.33 -46.83 -1.36
C ILE A 3 4.36 -48.16 -0.60
N MET A 4 5.26 -49.07 -0.97
CA MET A 4 5.44 -50.31 -0.21
C MET A 4 5.87 -49.98 1.23
N GLU A 5 5.15 -50.52 2.22
CA GLU A 5 5.36 -50.20 3.64
C GLU A 5 6.58 -50.91 4.24
N ASP A 6 7.09 -51.94 3.56
CA ASP A 6 8.19 -52.79 4.05
C ASP A 6 9.56 -52.35 3.52
N GLY A 7 10.46 -51.91 4.41
CA GLY A 7 11.84 -51.53 4.06
C GLY A 7 12.54 -50.63 5.10
N ASN A 8 13.83 -50.36 4.91
CA ASN A 8 14.56 -49.33 5.66
C ASN A 8 14.01 -47.94 5.29
N LEU A 9 13.84 -47.04 6.27
CA LEU A 9 13.24 -45.73 6.04
C LEU A 9 14.05 -44.89 5.03
N VAL A 10 15.38 -44.95 5.07
CA VAL A 10 16.24 -44.22 4.12
C VAL A 10 15.93 -44.62 2.67
N ASP A 11 15.79 -45.91 2.39
CA ASP A 11 15.49 -46.41 1.04
C ASP A 11 14.07 -46.04 0.61
N ARG A 12 13.11 -46.06 1.55
CA ARG A 12 11.73 -45.61 1.30
C ARG A 12 11.66 -44.14 0.93
N VAL A 13 12.42 -43.27 1.62
CA VAL A 13 12.52 -41.84 1.30
C VAL A 13 13.10 -41.67 -0.10
N ARG A 14 14.18 -42.38 -0.43
CA ARG A 14 14.79 -42.31 -1.76
C ARG A 14 13.81 -42.69 -2.90
N ILE A 15 13.08 -43.79 -2.73
CA ILE A 15 12.09 -44.25 -3.71
C ILE A 15 10.93 -43.24 -3.83
N LEU A 16 10.48 -42.68 -2.71
CA LEU A 16 9.42 -41.67 -2.71
C LEU A 16 9.83 -40.41 -3.47
N LEU A 17 11.03 -39.88 -3.20
CA LEU A 17 11.54 -38.68 -3.88
C LEU A 17 11.74 -38.93 -5.38
N GLN A 18 12.26 -40.11 -5.75
CA GLN A 18 12.38 -40.49 -7.16
C GLN A 18 11.01 -40.51 -7.87
N ARG A 19 9.99 -41.11 -7.25
CA ARG A 19 8.62 -41.15 -7.81
C ARG A 19 7.95 -39.78 -7.85
N ASP A 20 8.21 -38.93 -6.87
CA ASP A 20 7.72 -37.55 -6.83
C ASP A 20 8.33 -36.74 -7.98
N MET A 21 9.62 -36.95 -8.27
CA MET A 21 10.31 -36.33 -9.41
C MET A 21 9.80 -36.87 -10.76
N GLU A 22 9.62 -38.18 -10.91
CA GLU A 22 9.02 -38.79 -12.11
C GLU A 22 7.60 -38.22 -12.37
N TYR A 23 6.80 -38.09 -11.32
CA TYR A 23 5.48 -37.47 -11.40
C TYR A 23 5.56 -36.00 -11.85
N TYR A 24 6.49 -35.23 -11.28
CA TYR A 24 6.71 -33.84 -11.69
C TYR A 24 7.12 -33.74 -13.17
N GLN A 25 8.04 -34.59 -13.63
CA GLN A 25 8.47 -34.61 -15.04
C GLN A 25 7.31 -34.91 -16.00
N GLU A 26 6.42 -35.85 -15.64
CA GLU A 26 5.25 -36.21 -16.45
C GLU A 26 4.10 -35.20 -16.42
N LYS A 27 3.82 -34.63 -15.24
CA LYS A 27 2.60 -33.84 -14.99
C LYS A 27 2.86 -32.35 -14.77
N GLN A 28 4.11 -31.93 -14.65
CA GLN A 28 4.53 -30.56 -14.34
C GLN A 28 3.79 -30.00 -13.12
N THR A 29 3.53 -30.86 -12.13
CA THR A 29 2.83 -30.49 -10.89
C THR A 29 3.36 -31.36 -9.75
N VAL A 30 3.33 -30.84 -8.53
CA VAL A 30 3.66 -31.61 -7.32
C VAL A 30 2.37 -31.98 -6.59
N LEU A 31 2.28 -33.23 -6.15
CA LEU A 31 1.15 -33.69 -5.35
C LEU A 31 1.12 -32.97 -4.01
N ARG A 32 -0.06 -32.50 -3.61
CA ARG A 32 -0.28 -31.78 -2.36
C ARG A 32 -1.25 -32.56 -1.48
N GLU A 33 -0.99 -32.59 -0.19
CA GLU A 33 -1.87 -33.19 0.80
C GLU A 33 -2.21 -32.12 1.88
N PRO A 34 -3.48 -32.04 2.33
CA PRO A 34 -3.88 -31.08 3.35
C PRO A 34 -3.37 -31.49 4.73
N LEU A 35 -2.93 -30.51 5.51
CA LEU A 35 -2.65 -30.65 6.93
C LEU A 35 -3.91 -30.34 7.75
N CYS A 36 -3.92 -30.74 9.03
CA CYS A 36 -5.05 -30.45 9.92
C CYS A 36 -5.28 -28.93 10.02
N ILE A 37 -6.49 -28.49 9.66
CA ILE A 37 -6.87 -27.06 9.65
C ILE A 37 -6.68 -26.41 11.02
N ARG A 38 -6.82 -27.17 12.12
CA ARG A 38 -6.64 -26.67 13.50
C ARG A 38 -5.19 -26.38 13.87
N VAL A 39 -4.22 -26.96 13.13
CA VAL A 39 -2.79 -26.78 13.38
C VAL A 39 -2.20 -25.67 12.49
N SER A 40 -2.86 -25.36 11.37
CA SER A 40 -2.42 -24.31 10.45
C SER A 40 -2.31 -22.95 11.14
N GLY A 41 -1.18 -22.26 10.91
CA GLY A 41 -0.82 -21.04 11.62
C GLY A 41 -0.23 -21.31 13.01
N GLY A 42 -0.68 -20.55 14.01
CA GLY A 42 -0.19 -20.65 15.38
C GLY A 42 1.21 -20.05 15.60
N LYS A 43 1.88 -20.45 16.69
CA LYS A 43 3.20 -19.91 17.07
C LYS A 43 4.29 -20.27 16.05
N LEU A 44 4.22 -21.48 15.48
CA LEU A 44 5.20 -21.98 14.50
C LEU A 44 4.78 -21.72 13.05
N ASP A 45 3.59 -21.18 12.81
CA ASP A 45 3.06 -20.86 11.47
C ASP A 45 3.07 -22.10 10.54
N PHE A 46 2.26 -23.11 10.86
CA PHE A 46 2.16 -24.30 10.00
C PHE A 46 1.36 -24.01 8.72
N PRO A 47 1.76 -24.60 7.57
CA PRO A 47 1.01 -24.45 6.32
C PRO A 47 -0.31 -25.22 6.34
N ARG A 48 -1.22 -24.90 5.42
CA ARG A 48 -2.47 -25.66 5.21
C ARG A 48 -2.28 -26.86 4.30
N HIS A 49 -1.40 -26.76 3.32
CA HIS A 49 -1.00 -27.86 2.44
C HIS A 49 0.53 -27.92 2.37
N ALA A 50 1.07 -29.11 2.14
CA ALA A 50 2.47 -29.30 1.83
C ALA A 50 2.62 -30.36 0.73
N SER A 51 3.83 -30.52 0.20
CA SER A 51 4.07 -31.60 -0.75
C SER A 51 3.78 -32.95 -0.10
N PHE A 52 3.19 -33.85 -0.89
CA PHE A 52 2.87 -35.21 -0.47
C PHE A 52 4.12 -35.92 0.08
N ALA A 53 5.26 -35.75 -0.61
CA ALA A 53 6.54 -36.33 -0.17
C ALA A 53 6.92 -35.85 1.25
N ALA A 54 6.88 -34.55 1.52
CA ALA A 54 7.24 -34.01 2.83
C ALA A 54 6.29 -34.47 3.94
N ILE A 55 4.98 -34.54 3.65
CA ILE A 55 4.00 -35.04 4.62
C ILE A 55 4.28 -36.51 4.97
N LYS A 56 4.52 -37.37 3.98
CA LYS A 56 4.84 -38.78 4.26
C LYS A 56 6.13 -38.93 5.05
N ILE A 57 7.19 -38.22 4.69
CA ILE A 57 8.46 -38.23 5.41
C ILE A 57 8.27 -37.82 6.86
N VAL A 58 7.56 -36.72 7.12
CA VAL A 58 7.27 -36.25 8.49
C VAL A 58 6.42 -37.26 9.27
N THR A 59 5.43 -37.90 8.64
CA THR A 59 4.65 -38.95 9.32
C THR A 59 5.50 -40.15 9.71
N TRP A 60 6.49 -40.51 8.89
CA TRP A 60 7.42 -41.58 9.22
C TRP A 60 8.40 -41.16 10.31
N TRP A 61 8.92 -39.93 10.27
CA TRP A 61 9.74 -39.38 11.35
C TRP A 61 9.00 -39.37 12.68
N GLU A 62 7.71 -39.03 12.70
CA GLU A 62 6.93 -39.04 13.94
C GLU A 62 6.76 -40.45 14.51
N ALA A 63 6.53 -41.45 13.66
CA ALA A 63 6.47 -42.85 14.09
C ALA A 63 7.80 -43.32 14.70
N GLU A 64 8.92 -42.98 14.07
CA GLU A 64 10.25 -43.34 14.59
C GLU A 64 10.61 -42.54 15.84
N PHE A 65 10.15 -41.29 15.98
CA PHE A 65 10.34 -40.48 17.19
C PHE A 65 9.63 -41.12 18.38
N ILE A 66 8.38 -41.55 18.19
CA ILE A 66 7.59 -42.22 19.24
C ILE A 66 8.25 -43.55 19.61
N SER A 67 8.78 -44.31 18.63
CA SER A 67 9.51 -45.55 18.88
C SER A 67 10.79 -45.33 19.70
N ALA A 68 11.59 -44.32 19.33
CA ALA A 68 12.89 -44.05 19.97
C ALA A 68 12.78 -43.40 21.36
N PHE A 69 11.86 -42.44 21.54
CA PHE A 69 11.75 -41.62 22.77
C PHE A 69 10.55 -41.99 23.65
N LYS A 70 9.64 -42.86 23.18
CA LYS A 70 8.44 -43.30 23.91
C LYS A 70 7.54 -42.17 24.41
N ARG A 71 7.57 -41.02 23.73
CA ARG A 71 6.71 -39.84 23.97
C ARG A 71 6.30 -39.21 22.66
N VAL A 72 5.22 -38.43 22.69
CA VAL A 72 4.77 -37.62 21.56
C VAL A 72 5.60 -36.36 21.41
N SER A 73 5.93 -35.97 20.18
CA SER A 73 6.73 -34.78 19.88
C SER A 73 5.98 -33.46 20.11
N GLY A 74 4.65 -33.54 20.19
CA GLY A 74 3.73 -32.40 20.18
C GLY A 74 3.16 -32.06 18.81
N LEU A 75 3.54 -32.78 17.75
CA LEU A 75 3.01 -32.63 16.38
C LEU A 75 1.71 -33.42 16.14
N SER A 76 1.50 -34.54 16.85
CA SER A 76 0.28 -35.34 16.82
C SER A 76 -0.43 -35.31 18.18
N SER A 77 -1.77 -35.21 18.16
CA SER A 77 -2.61 -35.13 19.36
C SER A 77 -3.31 -36.45 19.70
N THR A 78 -2.79 -37.61 19.29
CA THR A 78 -3.35 -38.89 19.73
C THR A 78 -3.06 -39.07 21.22
N CYS A 79 -3.93 -38.47 22.02
CA CYS A 79 -4.03 -38.59 23.45
C CYS A 79 -4.90 -39.82 23.76
N ASP A 80 -4.51 -41.00 23.27
CA ASP A 80 -5.08 -42.23 23.78
C ASP A 80 -4.07 -42.87 24.72
N LYS A 81 -4.20 -42.48 26.00
CA LYS A 81 -3.63 -43.22 27.13
C LYS A 81 -4.21 -44.65 27.26
N GLU A 82 -5.08 -45.07 26.34
CA GLU A 82 -5.75 -46.38 26.34
C GLU A 82 -5.29 -47.33 25.21
N ALA A 83 -4.38 -46.94 24.32
CA ALA A 83 -3.79 -47.86 23.34
C ALA A 83 -2.59 -48.66 23.90
N SER A 84 -2.47 -48.79 25.23
CA SER A 84 -1.42 -49.58 25.90
C SER A 84 -1.82 -51.03 26.16
N LYS A 85 -2.89 -51.55 25.54
CA LYS A 85 -3.27 -52.97 25.70
C LYS A 85 -3.62 -53.78 24.46
N ASP A 86 -3.89 -53.20 23.28
CA ASP A 86 -4.24 -54.01 22.10
C ASP A 86 -3.59 -53.50 20.81
N VAL A 87 -2.25 -53.51 20.76
CA VAL A 87 -1.52 -53.66 19.49
C VAL A 87 -0.78 -54.99 19.57
N SER A 88 -1.41 -56.00 19.01
CA SER A 88 -0.85 -57.31 18.71
C SER A 88 0.53 -57.19 18.06
N GLU A 89 1.49 -57.90 18.64
CA GLU A 89 2.77 -58.39 18.10
C GLU A 89 3.04 -58.08 16.61
N GLY A 90 3.49 -56.85 16.33
CA GLY A 90 4.31 -56.52 15.18
C GLY A 90 5.69 -56.15 15.70
N VAL A 91 6.76 -56.69 15.11
CA VAL A 91 8.16 -56.53 15.55
C VAL A 91 8.52 -55.05 15.74
N ILE A 92 8.43 -54.54 16.97
CA ILE A 92 8.85 -53.17 17.31
C ILE A 92 10.37 -53.17 17.30
N LYS A 93 10.97 -52.68 16.21
CA LYS A 93 12.39 -52.34 16.18
C LYS A 93 12.60 -51.18 17.16
N ASN A 94 13.19 -51.46 18.31
CA ASN A 94 13.59 -50.43 19.28
C ASN A 94 14.78 -49.65 18.71
N ILE A 95 14.53 -48.52 18.06
CA ILE A 95 15.57 -47.62 17.55
C ILE A 95 16.19 -46.83 18.71
N GLN A 96 17.51 -46.70 18.75
CA GLN A 96 18.17 -45.87 19.75
C GLN A 96 18.03 -44.37 19.41
N PRO A 97 17.96 -43.46 20.40
CA PRO A 97 17.89 -42.02 20.17
C PRO A 97 18.97 -41.46 19.21
N LYS A 98 20.19 -42.03 19.24
CA LYS A 98 21.28 -41.62 18.33
C LYS A 98 21.05 -42.06 16.88
N GLU A 99 20.51 -43.27 16.69
CA GLU A 99 20.19 -43.82 15.36
C GLU A 99 19.05 -43.05 14.70
N PHE A 100 18.06 -42.63 15.51
CA PHE A 100 16.99 -41.73 15.05
C PHE A 100 17.54 -40.40 14.54
N ILE A 101 18.52 -39.80 15.24
CA ILE A 101 19.09 -38.51 14.83
C ILE A 101 19.85 -38.65 13.52
N SER A 102 20.68 -39.69 13.35
CA SER A 102 21.33 -39.94 12.06
C SER A 102 20.31 -40.14 10.94
N LEU A 103 19.23 -40.90 11.22
CA LEU A 103 18.17 -41.17 10.25
C LEU A 103 17.46 -39.89 9.78
N ILE A 104 17.10 -39.00 10.72
CA ILE A 104 16.49 -37.71 10.37
C ILE A 104 17.45 -36.86 9.58
N LEU A 105 18.72 -36.76 9.98
CA LEU A 105 19.70 -35.93 9.27
C LEU A 105 19.84 -36.40 7.81
N ASP A 106 20.11 -37.70 7.61
CA ASP A 106 20.32 -38.30 6.29
C ASP A 106 19.09 -38.15 5.38
N THR A 107 17.89 -38.36 5.93
CA THR A 107 16.65 -38.24 5.15
C THR A 107 16.21 -36.80 4.93
N SER A 108 16.55 -35.89 5.85
CA SER A 108 16.30 -34.45 5.70
C SER A 108 17.21 -33.83 4.64
N ASP A 109 18.46 -34.28 4.53
CA ASP A 109 19.40 -33.78 3.51
C ASP A 109 18.94 -34.21 2.12
N GLN A 110 18.48 -35.46 1.96
CA GLN A 110 17.88 -35.94 0.70
C GLN A 110 16.64 -35.14 0.28
N LEU A 111 15.74 -34.86 1.24
CA LEU A 111 14.56 -34.05 0.96
C LEU A 111 14.94 -32.59 0.64
N LEU A 112 15.97 -32.04 1.28
CA LEU A 112 16.44 -30.69 1.04
C LEU A 112 16.98 -30.55 -0.39
N GLU A 113 17.80 -31.50 -0.84
CA GLU A 113 18.32 -31.55 -2.20
C GLU A 113 17.19 -31.66 -3.23
N HIS A 114 16.23 -32.58 -3.00
CA HIS A 114 15.05 -32.74 -3.87
C HIS A 114 14.22 -31.46 -3.98
N LEU A 115 13.93 -30.81 -2.85
CA LEU A 115 13.21 -29.53 -2.85
C LEU A 115 14.00 -28.45 -3.59
N HIS A 116 15.33 -28.42 -3.45
CA HIS A 116 16.17 -27.46 -4.18
C HIS A 116 16.07 -27.65 -5.70
N THR A 117 16.11 -28.89 -6.19
CA THR A 117 15.91 -29.21 -7.61
C THR A 117 14.54 -28.77 -8.11
N LEU A 118 13.46 -29.12 -7.38
CA LEU A 118 12.11 -28.72 -7.74
C LEU A 118 11.92 -27.19 -7.74
N ILE A 119 12.52 -26.49 -6.77
CA ILE A 119 12.48 -25.02 -6.71
C ILE A 119 13.19 -24.43 -7.94
N GLN A 120 14.35 -24.95 -8.31
CA GLN A 120 15.10 -24.45 -9.45
C GLN A 120 14.33 -24.64 -10.76
N GLU A 121 13.79 -25.84 -11.01
CA GLU A 121 12.98 -26.13 -12.20
C GLU A 121 11.70 -25.28 -12.23
N ALA A 122 11.03 -25.12 -11.08
CA ALA A 122 9.85 -24.29 -10.97
C ALA A 122 10.15 -22.79 -11.19
N LEU A 123 11.33 -22.29 -10.79
CA LEU A 123 11.74 -20.92 -11.08
C LEU A 123 12.05 -20.72 -12.57
N ASP A 124 12.69 -21.69 -13.22
CA ASP A 124 13.00 -21.63 -14.66
C ASP A 124 11.72 -21.65 -15.52
N HIS A 125 10.68 -22.34 -15.06
CA HIS A 125 9.37 -22.42 -15.72
C HIS A 125 8.30 -21.47 -15.16
N ALA A 126 8.64 -20.66 -14.14
CA ALA A 126 7.72 -19.77 -13.43
C ALA A 126 6.44 -20.46 -12.90
N ASP A 127 6.57 -21.70 -12.41
CA ASP A 127 5.46 -22.48 -11.88
C ASP A 127 5.14 -22.12 -10.42
N LEU A 128 4.23 -21.16 -10.25
CA LEU A 128 3.75 -20.70 -8.95
C LEU A 128 3.12 -21.82 -8.10
N ALA A 129 2.53 -22.83 -8.74
CA ALA A 129 1.92 -23.92 -8.01
C ALA A 129 3.00 -24.79 -7.35
N VAL A 130 4.07 -25.11 -8.06
CA VAL A 130 5.16 -25.90 -7.49
C VAL A 130 5.90 -25.11 -6.42
N LEU A 131 6.18 -23.82 -6.64
CA LEU A 131 6.84 -22.95 -5.66
C LEU A 131 6.06 -22.83 -4.34
N THR A 132 4.74 -22.67 -4.40
CA THR A 132 3.92 -22.60 -3.18
C THR A 132 3.85 -23.94 -2.44
N ALA A 133 3.90 -25.06 -3.16
CA ALA A 133 3.91 -26.40 -2.57
C ALA A 133 5.24 -26.73 -1.88
N THR A 134 6.38 -26.40 -2.52
CA THR A 134 7.72 -26.60 -1.96
C THR A 134 7.97 -25.66 -0.79
N LEU A 135 7.43 -24.44 -0.80
CA LEU A 135 7.45 -23.53 0.35
C LEU A 135 6.66 -24.09 1.54
N GLY A 136 5.48 -24.66 1.30
CA GLY A 136 4.72 -25.39 2.32
C GLY A 136 5.51 -26.58 2.88
N ALA A 137 6.17 -27.36 2.02
CA ALA A 137 7.02 -28.48 2.43
C ALA A 137 8.20 -28.02 3.32
N ALA A 138 8.94 -27.00 2.91
CA ALA A 138 10.06 -26.46 3.68
C ALA A 138 9.60 -25.93 5.06
N ALA A 139 8.47 -25.22 5.11
CA ALA A 139 7.90 -24.73 6.36
C ALA A 139 7.46 -25.85 7.30
N LEU A 140 6.83 -26.91 6.77
CA LEU A 140 6.42 -28.08 7.56
C LEU A 140 7.64 -28.76 8.18
N VAL A 141 8.65 -29.08 7.37
CA VAL A 141 9.86 -29.79 7.80
C VAL A 141 10.63 -28.97 8.83
N ARG A 142 10.82 -27.66 8.57
CA ARG A 142 11.40 -26.71 9.53
C ARG A 142 10.70 -26.78 10.88
N ASN A 143 9.36 -26.69 10.90
CA ASN A 143 8.60 -26.68 12.14
C ASN A 143 8.72 -28.02 12.89
N CYS A 144 8.77 -29.15 12.17
CA CYS A 144 8.94 -30.47 12.77
C CYS A 144 10.33 -30.65 13.39
N LEU A 145 11.39 -30.24 12.69
CA LEU A 145 12.76 -30.27 13.20
C LEU A 145 12.92 -29.40 14.45
N TRP A 146 12.24 -28.25 14.51
CA TRP A 146 12.20 -27.42 15.70
C TRP A 146 11.57 -28.15 16.89
N CYS A 147 10.42 -28.81 16.68
CA CYS A 147 9.76 -29.60 17.72
C CYS A 147 10.65 -30.73 18.23
N TYR A 148 11.26 -31.51 17.34
CA TYR A 148 12.19 -32.57 17.73
C TYR A 148 13.37 -32.02 18.52
N ASN A 149 14.00 -30.94 18.05
CA ASN A 149 15.13 -30.35 18.75
C ASN A 149 14.75 -29.86 20.16
N GLN A 150 13.55 -29.29 20.35
CA GLN A 150 13.10 -28.85 21.67
C GLN A 150 12.89 -30.01 22.64
N GLN A 151 12.33 -31.13 22.16
CA GLN A 151 12.09 -32.29 23.02
C GLN A 151 13.38 -33.01 23.38
N VAL A 152 14.35 -33.05 22.46
CA VAL A 152 15.58 -33.86 22.57
C VAL A 152 16.68 -33.17 23.40
N LYS A 153 16.55 -31.87 23.70
CA LYS A 153 17.55 -31.04 24.40
C LYS A 153 18.12 -31.62 25.70
N ASP A 154 17.30 -32.32 26.49
CA ASP A 154 17.69 -32.80 27.81
C ASP A 154 18.23 -34.26 27.80
N GLU A 155 18.01 -35.02 26.71
CA GLU A 155 18.28 -36.47 26.66
C GLU A 155 19.46 -36.85 25.74
N VAL A 156 19.94 -35.92 24.92
CA VAL A 156 20.97 -36.18 23.90
C VAL A 156 22.14 -35.21 24.04
N SER A 157 23.32 -35.64 23.58
CA SER A 157 24.52 -34.78 23.55
C SER A 157 24.29 -33.46 22.82
N LEU A 158 24.91 -32.40 23.33
CA LEU A 158 24.91 -31.05 22.74
C LEU A 158 25.26 -31.07 21.24
N GLU A 159 26.25 -31.88 20.84
CA GLU A 159 26.67 -32.04 19.44
C GLU A 159 25.55 -32.51 18.50
N SER A 160 24.64 -33.38 18.98
CA SER A 160 23.58 -33.92 18.13
C SER A 160 22.41 -32.94 18.01
N SER A 161 22.12 -32.20 19.09
CA SER A 161 21.15 -31.10 19.08
C SER A 161 21.60 -29.96 18.15
N GLU A 162 22.89 -29.64 18.14
CA GLU A 162 23.46 -28.70 17.17
C GLU A 162 23.30 -29.15 15.72
N LYS A 163 23.44 -30.45 15.43
CA LYS A 163 23.23 -30.97 14.07
C LYS A 163 21.78 -30.81 13.60
N ILE A 164 20.80 -31.14 14.44
CA ILE A 164 19.38 -30.93 14.12
C ILE A 164 19.09 -29.44 13.94
N TYR A 165 19.67 -28.58 14.78
CA TYR A 165 19.51 -27.13 14.66
C TYR A 165 20.10 -26.58 13.35
N LYS A 166 21.24 -27.10 12.88
CA LYS A 166 21.80 -26.75 11.57
C LYS A 166 20.85 -27.11 10.44
N CYS A 167 20.27 -28.31 10.46
CA CYS A 167 19.28 -28.72 9.47
C CYS A 167 18.02 -27.83 9.51
N TYR A 168 17.48 -27.56 10.71
CA TYR A 168 16.40 -26.60 10.90
C TYR A 168 16.72 -25.23 10.25
N LYS A 169 17.95 -24.73 10.44
CA LYS A 169 18.40 -23.46 9.89
C LYS A 169 18.43 -23.49 8.36
N SER A 170 18.90 -24.58 7.74
CA SER A 170 18.90 -24.74 6.28
C SER A 170 17.48 -24.69 5.68
N TYR A 171 16.51 -25.37 6.30
CA TYR A 171 15.11 -25.30 5.87
C TYR A 171 14.48 -23.93 6.12
N HIS A 172 14.88 -23.23 7.20
CA HIS A 172 14.43 -21.87 7.46
C HIS A 172 14.95 -20.89 6.39
N GLU A 173 16.24 -20.94 6.07
CA GLU A 173 16.85 -20.11 5.02
C GLU A 173 16.24 -20.39 3.65
N MET A 174 16.00 -21.65 3.31
CA MET A 174 15.30 -22.04 2.07
C MET A 174 13.89 -21.45 2.01
N ALA A 175 13.11 -21.55 3.09
CA ALA A 175 11.75 -21.03 3.12
C ALA A 175 11.71 -19.49 2.99
N GLU A 176 12.63 -18.77 3.63
CA GLU A 176 12.70 -17.31 3.50
C GLU A 176 13.13 -16.88 2.09
N ALA A 177 14.18 -17.50 1.54
CA ALA A 177 14.64 -17.20 0.18
C ALA A 177 13.56 -17.49 -0.87
N LEU A 178 12.85 -18.62 -0.73
CA LEU A 178 11.77 -19.00 -1.64
C LEU A 178 10.57 -18.04 -1.55
N ALA A 179 10.22 -17.57 -0.35
CA ALA A 179 9.15 -16.58 -0.18
C ALA A 179 9.50 -15.21 -0.79
N GLU A 180 10.77 -14.79 -0.74
CA GLU A 180 11.23 -13.58 -1.46
C GLU A 180 11.16 -13.75 -2.97
N ARG A 181 11.57 -14.91 -3.50
CA ARG A 181 11.48 -15.20 -4.95
C ARG A 181 10.04 -15.28 -5.43
N LEU A 182 9.15 -15.87 -4.64
CA LEU A 182 7.71 -15.92 -4.92
C LEU A 182 7.12 -14.51 -4.98
N LEU A 183 7.49 -13.64 -4.02
CA LEU A 183 7.09 -12.23 -4.03
C LEU A 183 7.58 -11.51 -5.30
N ASP A 184 8.87 -11.60 -5.61
CA ASP A 184 9.47 -10.97 -6.81
C ASP A 184 8.76 -11.43 -8.10
N LEU A 185 8.48 -12.73 -8.23
CA LEU A 185 7.76 -13.28 -9.39
C LEU A 185 6.34 -12.70 -9.51
N HIS A 186 5.58 -12.67 -8.40
CA HIS A 186 4.25 -12.04 -8.39
C HIS A 186 4.30 -10.55 -8.72
N CYS A 187 5.26 -9.81 -8.16
CA CYS A 187 5.43 -8.38 -8.45
C CYS A 187 5.77 -8.14 -9.92
N ARG A 188 6.64 -8.95 -10.53
CA ARG A 188 6.95 -8.89 -11.97
C ARG A 188 5.74 -9.23 -12.83
N LEU A 189 4.96 -10.24 -12.46
CA LEU A 189 3.72 -10.59 -13.17
C LEU A 189 2.74 -9.42 -13.16
N ILE A 190 2.55 -8.81 -11.98
CA ILE A 190 1.68 -7.64 -11.83
C ILE A 190 2.21 -6.46 -12.64
N SER A 191 3.49 -6.10 -12.52
CA SER A 191 4.04 -4.90 -13.15
C SER A 191 4.14 -5.03 -14.68
N LEU A 192 4.61 -6.17 -15.20
CA LEU A 192 4.91 -6.37 -16.62
C LEU A 192 3.72 -6.81 -17.47
N TYR A 193 2.76 -7.53 -16.89
CA TYR A 193 1.66 -8.14 -17.65
C TYR A 193 0.29 -7.61 -17.28
N ILE A 194 0.04 -7.32 -16.00
CA ILE A 194 -1.29 -6.90 -15.56
C ILE A 194 -1.41 -5.39 -15.62
N LEU A 195 -0.48 -4.69 -14.99
CA LEU A 195 -0.49 -3.23 -14.93
C LEU A 195 0.05 -2.61 -16.22
N ASN A 196 0.83 -3.32 -17.03
CA ASN A 196 1.38 -2.77 -18.27
C ASN A 196 0.30 -2.69 -19.37
N GLU A 197 -0.13 -1.47 -19.75
CA GLU A 197 -1.13 -1.26 -20.80
C GLU A 197 -0.65 -0.17 -21.77
N ALA A 198 0.10 -0.55 -22.80
CA ALA A 198 0.68 0.39 -23.75
C ALA A 198 -0.36 1.32 -24.44
N ASP A 199 -1.58 0.82 -24.65
CA ASP A 199 -2.63 1.56 -25.36
C ASP A 199 -3.32 2.62 -24.50
N SER A 200 -3.56 2.36 -23.21
CA SER A 200 -4.05 3.39 -22.27
C SER A 200 -2.96 4.39 -21.87
N LEU A 201 -1.69 4.00 -22.07
CA LEU A 201 -0.51 4.83 -21.88
C LEU A 201 -0.14 5.67 -23.13
N SER A 202 -0.95 5.65 -24.19
CA SER A 202 -0.76 6.46 -25.40
C SER A 202 -1.22 7.92 -25.19
N TRP A 203 -0.60 8.60 -24.23
CA TRP A 203 -0.98 9.93 -23.75
C TRP A 203 -0.92 11.07 -24.81
N HIS A 204 -0.28 10.80 -25.95
CA HIS A 204 -0.17 11.73 -27.08
C HIS A 204 -1.30 11.57 -28.11
N ALA A 205 -2.14 10.55 -27.97
CA ALA A 205 -3.24 10.32 -28.90
C ALA A 205 -4.36 11.36 -28.71
N ALA A 206 -4.70 12.09 -29.78
CA ALA A 206 -5.80 13.06 -29.77
C ALA A 206 -7.18 12.39 -29.59
N LYS A 207 -7.28 11.10 -29.91
CA LYS A 207 -8.44 10.29 -29.60
C LYS A 207 -8.32 9.86 -28.15
N SER A 208 -9.22 10.35 -27.32
CA SER A 208 -9.39 9.82 -25.98
C SER A 208 -9.54 8.29 -26.07
N PHE A 209 -8.69 7.54 -25.37
CA PHE A 209 -8.90 6.10 -25.21
C PHE A 209 -10.23 5.94 -24.47
N PHE A 210 -11.30 5.81 -25.24
CA PHE A 210 -12.67 5.75 -24.76
C PHE A 210 -13.14 4.32 -24.96
N GLU A 211 -12.88 3.50 -23.96
CA GLU A 211 -13.73 2.35 -23.67
C GLU A 211 -15.05 2.79 -23.04
N LYS A 212 -15.69 3.85 -23.54
CA LYS A 212 -17.01 4.33 -23.05
C LYS A 212 -17.12 4.36 -21.52
N GLU A 213 -16.15 4.97 -20.83
CA GLU A 213 -16.13 5.12 -19.35
C GLU A 213 -15.86 3.85 -18.52
N ARG A 214 -15.30 2.76 -19.09
CA ARG A 214 -14.82 1.64 -18.27
C ARG A 214 -13.76 2.10 -17.27
N CYS A 215 -13.81 1.55 -16.05
CA CYS A 215 -12.61 1.45 -15.20
C CYS A 215 -11.57 0.63 -15.98
N SER A 216 -10.34 1.12 -16.12
CA SER A 216 -9.29 0.46 -16.92
C SER A 216 -9.26 -1.03 -16.60
N PHE A 217 -9.41 -1.88 -17.63
CA PHE A 217 -9.42 -3.34 -17.52
C PHE A 217 -8.25 -3.85 -16.66
N VAL A 218 -7.13 -3.16 -16.72
CA VAL A 218 -5.95 -3.35 -15.87
C VAL A 218 -6.27 -3.37 -14.37
N ILE A 219 -7.05 -2.41 -13.86
CA ILE A 219 -7.37 -2.33 -12.44
C ILE A 219 -8.32 -3.48 -12.04
N GLN A 220 -9.24 -3.86 -12.93
CA GLN A 220 -10.12 -5.00 -12.71
C GLN A 220 -9.33 -6.31 -12.69
N MET A 221 -8.43 -6.50 -13.66
CA MET A 221 -7.55 -7.67 -13.75
C MET A 221 -6.58 -7.74 -12.58
N TRP A 222 -6.03 -6.61 -12.15
CA TRP A 222 -5.22 -6.52 -10.94
C TRP A 222 -6.01 -6.95 -9.71
N TRP A 223 -7.23 -6.44 -9.51
CA TRP A 223 -8.05 -6.83 -8.37
C TRP A 223 -8.41 -8.33 -8.39
N LEU A 224 -8.81 -8.85 -9.55
CA LEU A 224 -9.11 -10.28 -9.73
C LEU A 224 -7.88 -11.15 -9.44
N TYR A 225 -6.71 -10.74 -9.94
CA TYR A 225 -5.45 -11.42 -9.66
C TYR A 225 -5.12 -11.41 -8.17
N MET A 226 -5.19 -10.24 -7.52
CA MET A 226 -4.96 -10.11 -6.08
C MET A 226 -5.91 -11.00 -5.27
N GLN A 227 -7.20 -11.08 -5.63
CA GLN A 227 -8.16 -11.95 -4.96
C GLN A 227 -7.85 -13.44 -5.15
N GLY A 228 -7.53 -13.85 -6.39
CA GLY A 228 -7.12 -15.23 -6.70
C GLY A 228 -5.86 -15.62 -5.91
N THR A 229 -4.80 -14.82 -6.01
CA THR A 229 -3.54 -15.08 -5.31
C THR A 229 -3.70 -15.06 -3.79
N LYS A 230 -4.56 -14.20 -3.24
CA LYS A 230 -4.89 -14.24 -1.81
C LYS A 230 -5.48 -15.59 -1.40
N ALA A 231 -6.45 -16.11 -2.16
CA ALA A 231 -7.01 -17.42 -1.87
C ALA A 231 -5.93 -18.52 -1.96
N ASP A 232 -5.10 -18.48 -3.01
CA ASP A 232 -4.05 -19.48 -3.25
C ASP A 232 -2.98 -19.47 -2.16
N LEU A 233 -2.47 -18.29 -1.79
CA LEU A 233 -1.44 -18.15 -0.74
C LEU A 233 -1.96 -18.66 0.60
N TRP A 234 -3.15 -18.23 1.05
CA TRP A 234 -3.69 -18.68 2.35
C TRP A 234 -4.06 -20.16 2.37
N ASN A 235 -4.32 -20.75 1.19
CA ASN A 235 -4.56 -22.17 1.07
C ASN A 235 -3.27 -23.00 1.00
N THR A 236 -2.16 -22.45 0.53
CA THR A 236 -0.93 -23.24 0.29
C THR A 236 0.14 -22.99 1.34
N VAL A 237 0.53 -21.73 1.54
CA VAL A 237 1.68 -21.37 2.37
C VAL A 237 1.25 -21.07 3.82
N PRO A 238 2.19 -20.99 4.78
CA PRO A 238 1.89 -20.58 6.14
C PRO A 238 1.18 -19.22 6.22
N PRO A 239 0.16 -19.02 7.09
CA PRO A 239 -0.61 -17.78 7.15
C PRO A 239 0.19 -16.49 7.33
N LYS A 240 1.22 -16.45 8.20
CA LYS A 240 2.05 -15.24 8.35
C LYS A 240 2.92 -15.01 7.12
N MET A 241 3.40 -16.09 6.51
CA MET A 241 4.13 -16.00 5.23
C MET A 241 3.24 -15.50 4.09
N ALA A 242 2.00 -16.02 3.99
CA ALA A 242 0.98 -15.56 3.04
C ALA A 242 0.73 -14.06 3.19
N GLN A 243 0.55 -13.62 4.45
CA GLN A 243 0.37 -12.21 4.77
C GLN A 243 1.57 -11.37 4.33
N ARG A 244 2.80 -11.82 4.60
CA ARG A 244 4.03 -11.12 4.19
C ARG A 244 4.11 -10.98 2.67
N VAL A 245 3.98 -12.08 1.92
CA VAL A 245 4.05 -12.06 0.45
C VAL A 245 2.94 -11.19 -0.13
N PHE A 246 1.70 -11.37 0.33
CA PHE A 246 0.57 -10.58 -0.16
C PHE A 246 0.70 -9.08 0.17
N SER A 247 1.25 -8.75 1.35
CA SER A 247 1.53 -7.36 1.73
C SER A 247 2.59 -6.72 0.82
N GLY A 248 3.64 -7.45 0.46
CA GLY A 248 4.65 -6.99 -0.49
C GLY A 248 4.05 -6.75 -1.87
N MET A 249 3.26 -7.70 -2.38
CA MET A 249 2.56 -7.54 -3.66
C MET A 249 1.67 -6.29 -3.69
N LEU A 250 0.93 -6.06 -2.60
CA LEU A 250 0.09 -4.87 -2.48
C LEU A 250 0.92 -3.59 -2.46
N ASN A 251 2.04 -3.57 -1.74
CA ASN A 251 2.92 -2.40 -1.67
C ASN A 251 3.48 -2.02 -3.06
N GLU A 252 4.08 -2.98 -3.76
CA GLU A 252 4.67 -2.75 -5.09
C GLU A 252 3.61 -2.33 -6.11
N SER A 253 2.45 -2.98 -6.11
CA SER A 253 1.38 -2.63 -7.05
C SER A 253 0.73 -1.28 -6.74
N LEU A 254 0.60 -0.91 -5.47
CA LEU A 254 0.11 0.41 -5.06
C LEU A 254 1.11 1.52 -5.42
N SER A 255 2.41 1.28 -5.33
CA SER A 255 3.43 2.23 -5.79
C SER A 255 3.24 2.56 -7.27
N ILE A 256 3.09 1.53 -8.12
CA ILE A 256 2.84 1.71 -9.57
C ILE A 256 1.55 2.49 -9.83
N ILE A 257 0.45 2.15 -9.15
CA ILE A 257 -0.84 2.83 -9.32
C ILE A 257 -0.76 4.29 -8.84
N THR A 258 -0.05 4.54 -7.74
CA THR A 258 0.14 5.88 -7.18
C THR A 258 1.02 6.73 -8.08
N ALA A 259 2.09 6.18 -8.64
CA ALA A 259 2.93 6.86 -9.62
C ALA A 259 2.12 7.30 -10.84
N ARG A 260 1.24 6.43 -11.35
CA ARG A 260 0.30 6.78 -12.44
C ARG A 260 -0.67 7.88 -12.04
N PHE A 261 -1.21 7.82 -10.82
CA PHE A 261 -2.09 8.86 -10.31
C PHE A 261 -1.38 10.21 -10.22
N ILE A 262 -0.13 10.26 -9.75
CA ILE A 262 0.68 11.49 -9.73
C ILE A 262 0.91 11.99 -11.15
N HIS A 263 1.19 11.10 -12.11
CA HIS A 263 1.31 11.46 -13.52
C HIS A 263 0.05 12.16 -14.08
N VAL A 264 -1.15 11.77 -13.65
CA VAL A 264 -2.41 12.43 -14.06
C VAL A 264 -2.42 13.90 -13.66
N LEU A 265 -1.89 14.24 -12.48
CA LEU A 265 -1.80 15.62 -12.02
C LEU A 265 -0.85 16.45 -12.89
N SER A 266 0.20 15.82 -13.41
CA SER A 266 1.21 16.46 -14.25
C SER A 266 0.84 16.55 -15.74
N MET A 267 -0.27 15.94 -16.17
CA MET A 267 -0.66 15.90 -17.58
C MET A 267 -0.99 17.27 -18.17
N ARG A 268 -0.69 17.44 -19.47
CA ARG A 268 -0.94 18.67 -20.26
C ARG A 268 -0.45 19.90 -19.50
N ASP A 269 0.83 19.92 -19.17
CA ASP A 269 1.49 20.99 -18.41
C ASP A 269 0.80 21.31 -17.07
N ASN A 270 0.46 20.26 -16.31
CA ASN A 270 -0.22 20.34 -15.02
C ASN A 270 -1.63 20.97 -15.05
N SER A 271 -2.30 20.98 -16.20
CA SER A 271 -3.62 21.61 -16.36
C SER A 271 -4.67 21.12 -15.35
N VAL A 272 -4.68 19.83 -15.02
CA VAL A 272 -5.60 19.24 -14.04
C VAL A 272 -5.32 19.78 -12.64
N ALA A 273 -4.04 19.79 -12.23
CA ALA A 273 -3.63 20.35 -10.95
C ALA A 273 -3.96 21.84 -10.85
N ILE A 274 -3.72 22.63 -11.90
CA ILE A 274 -4.04 24.06 -11.95
C ILE A 274 -5.55 24.29 -11.77
N MET A 275 -6.39 23.58 -12.54
CA MET A 275 -7.86 23.73 -12.45
C MET A 275 -8.39 23.39 -11.06
N LEU A 276 -7.93 22.28 -10.47
CA LEU A 276 -8.33 21.88 -9.12
C LEU A 276 -7.83 22.86 -8.06
N LEU A 277 -6.59 23.35 -8.20
CA LEU A 277 -6.00 24.26 -7.22
C LEU A 277 -6.69 25.63 -7.24
N GLU A 278 -6.96 26.19 -8.42
CA GLU A 278 -7.74 27.43 -8.56
C GLU A 278 -9.15 27.29 -7.97
N LEU A 279 -9.81 26.16 -8.22
CA LEU A 279 -11.13 25.85 -7.65
C LEU A 279 -11.07 25.86 -6.12
N PHE A 280 -10.12 25.12 -5.54
CA PHE A 280 -10.01 24.96 -4.10
C PHE A 280 -9.59 26.26 -3.39
N VAL A 281 -8.67 27.04 -3.96
CA VAL A 281 -8.29 28.34 -3.38
C VAL A 281 -9.49 29.28 -3.37
N ARG A 282 -10.25 29.38 -4.48
CA ARG A 282 -11.46 30.23 -4.54
C ARG A 282 -12.51 29.81 -3.52
N GLN A 283 -12.70 28.52 -3.30
CA GLN A 283 -13.66 28.00 -2.32
C GLN A 283 -13.19 28.15 -0.86
N CYS A 284 -11.92 28.47 -0.64
CA CYS A 284 -11.30 28.61 0.68
C CYS A 284 -10.81 30.04 0.99
N ILE A 285 -11.25 31.06 0.24
CA ILE A 285 -10.89 32.45 0.51
C ILE A 285 -11.30 32.82 1.95
N GLY A 286 -10.33 33.32 2.73
CA GLY A 286 -10.52 33.70 4.14
C GLY A 286 -10.73 32.53 5.10
N TYR A 287 -10.66 31.28 4.64
CA TYR A 287 -10.83 30.11 5.48
C TYR A 287 -9.50 29.70 6.14
N THR A 288 -9.45 29.76 7.47
CA THR A 288 -8.29 29.35 8.27
C THR A 288 -8.66 28.23 9.23
N VAL A 289 -7.76 27.26 9.40
CA VAL A 289 -7.96 26.13 10.32
C VAL A 289 -6.70 25.93 11.16
N LYS A 290 -6.91 25.65 12.45
CA LYS A 290 -5.88 25.08 13.31
C LYS A 290 -5.72 23.62 12.92
N PHE A 291 -4.63 23.29 12.24
CA PHE A 291 -4.41 21.94 11.75
C PHE A 291 -3.87 21.04 12.87
N GLU A 292 -4.73 20.19 13.44
CA GLU A 292 -4.32 19.05 14.28
C GLU A 292 -4.26 17.80 13.38
N PRO A 293 -3.07 17.23 13.06
CA PRO A 293 -2.95 16.15 12.08
C PRO A 293 -3.77 14.88 12.41
N ASN A 294 -4.21 14.72 13.66
CA ASN A 294 -4.76 13.48 14.20
C ASN A 294 -6.10 13.61 14.96
N ARG A 295 -6.81 14.73 14.89
CA ARG A 295 -8.16 14.85 15.48
C ARG A 295 -9.21 14.94 14.39
N SER A 296 -9.63 13.77 13.90
CA SER A 296 -11.02 13.61 13.44
C SER A 296 -11.95 13.99 14.59
N GLY A 297 -12.95 14.82 14.29
CA GLY A 297 -13.73 15.57 15.27
C GLY A 297 -14.41 14.75 16.39
N HIS A 298 -14.65 15.48 17.48
CA HIS A 298 -15.41 15.11 18.69
C HIS A 298 -14.86 13.96 19.54
N LYS A 299 -14.85 14.20 20.86
CA LYS A 299 -14.83 13.15 21.89
C LYS A 299 -15.98 12.18 21.59
N MET A 300 -15.69 11.08 20.94
CA MET A 300 -16.47 9.86 21.00
C MET A 300 -15.50 8.71 21.24
N ASP A 301 -15.96 7.79 22.07
CA ASP A 301 -15.20 6.71 22.66
C ASP A 301 -14.35 5.93 21.67
N SER A 302 -13.25 5.40 22.20
CA SER A 302 -12.35 4.37 21.66
C SER A 302 -12.96 3.44 20.59
N ASN A 303 -13.08 3.92 19.34
CA ASN A 303 -13.19 3.03 18.20
C ASN A 303 -11.80 2.90 17.60
N GLU A 304 -11.11 1.86 18.08
CA GLU A 304 -10.00 1.22 17.38
C GLU A 304 -10.38 1.07 15.91
N GLY A 305 -9.43 1.29 15.01
CA GLY A 305 -9.66 0.98 13.62
C GLY A 305 -10.16 -0.45 13.44
N CYS A 306 -10.79 -0.71 12.31
CA CYS A 306 -11.33 -2.01 11.89
C CYS A 306 -10.39 -3.24 12.00
N GLY A 307 -9.16 -3.09 12.49
CA GLY A 307 -8.18 -4.16 12.66
C GLY A 307 -7.64 -4.73 11.34
N GLY A 308 -8.10 -4.20 10.20
CA GLY A 308 -7.70 -4.63 8.88
C GLY A 308 -6.27 -4.20 8.54
N PHE A 309 -5.59 -4.98 7.70
CA PHE A 309 -4.31 -4.60 7.11
C PHE A 309 -4.47 -3.25 6.37
N LEU A 310 -3.61 -2.26 6.68
CA LEU A 310 -3.68 -0.84 6.26
C LEU A 310 -4.82 0.03 6.85
N CYS A 311 -5.54 -0.45 7.85
CA CYS A 311 -6.61 0.29 8.52
C CYS A 311 -6.05 1.41 9.44
N ILE A 312 -6.12 2.67 9.02
CA ILE A 312 -5.63 3.84 9.79
C ILE A 312 -6.67 4.34 10.83
N GLY A 313 -7.70 3.54 11.13
CA GLY A 313 -8.80 3.91 12.05
C GLY A 313 -9.76 4.95 11.49
N SER A 314 -9.25 6.09 11.02
CA SER A 314 -10.02 7.15 10.37
C SER A 314 -10.36 6.84 8.90
N ALA A 315 -9.57 5.98 8.24
CA ALA A 315 -9.71 5.67 6.81
C ALA A 315 -10.89 4.72 6.49
N CYS A 316 -11.43 4.01 7.49
CA CYS A 316 -12.49 3.02 7.32
C CYS A 316 -13.90 3.58 7.49
N ASN A 317 -14.01 4.86 7.86
CA ASN A 317 -15.26 5.58 7.73
C ASN A 317 -15.47 5.92 6.25
N HIS A 318 -16.43 5.24 5.64
CA HIS A 318 -16.84 5.38 4.23
C HIS A 318 -17.43 6.78 3.89
N SER A 319 -17.52 7.66 4.89
CA SER A 319 -18.05 9.01 4.84
C SER A 319 -17.02 10.02 5.35
N LEU A 320 -15.87 10.09 4.69
CA LEU A 320 -15.01 11.26 4.85
C LEU A 320 -15.77 12.42 4.18
N VAL A 321 -16.27 13.37 4.98
CA VAL A 321 -16.95 14.56 4.46
C VAL A 321 -15.89 15.36 3.72
N MET A 322 -15.95 15.29 2.39
CA MET A 322 -15.01 15.96 1.49
C MET A 322 -15.28 17.47 1.56
N SER A 323 -14.39 18.21 2.23
CA SER A 323 -14.41 19.66 2.24
C SER A 323 -13.35 20.23 1.30
N PRO A 324 -13.63 21.34 0.57
CA PRO A 324 -12.66 21.98 -0.30
C PRO A 324 -11.33 22.32 0.39
N SER A 325 -11.37 22.58 1.70
CA SER A 325 -10.18 22.82 2.51
C SER A 325 -9.27 21.60 2.63
N LEU A 326 -9.84 20.39 2.73
CA LEU A 326 -9.09 19.14 2.71
C LEU A 326 -8.51 18.90 1.31
N GLY A 327 -9.29 19.16 0.26
CA GLY A 327 -8.81 19.12 -1.12
C GLY A 327 -7.62 20.05 -1.37
N LEU A 328 -7.70 21.31 -0.91
CA LEU A 328 -6.62 22.29 -1.00
C LEU A 328 -5.35 21.83 -0.29
N TYR A 329 -5.49 21.39 0.97
CA TYR A 329 -4.37 20.86 1.74
C TYR A 329 -3.71 19.68 1.03
N SER A 330 -4.51 18.70 0.60
CA SER A 330 -4.02 17.47 0.00
C SER A 330 -3.32 17.71 -1.33
N LEU A 331 -3.85 18.59 -2.18
CA LEU A 331 -3.24 18.91 -3.46
C LEU A 331 -1.92 19.67 -3.28
N ILE A 332 -1.85 20.67 -2.40
CA ILE A 332 -0.59 21.39 -2.11
C ILE A 332 0.43 20.45 -1.49
N TYR A 333 0.01 19.56 -0.57
CA TYR A 333 0.92 18.59 0.03
C TYR A 333 1.56 17.68 -1.03
N ILE A 334 0.77 17.17 -1.98
CA ILE A 334 1.29 16.34 -3.08
C ILE A 334 2.23 17.17 -3.97
N LEU A 335 1.80 18.35 -4.41
CA LEU A 335 2.61 19.22 -5.28
C LEU A 335 3.94 19.61 -4.63
N ALA A 336 3.94 19.95 -3.34
CA ALA A 336 5.14 20.34 -2.59
C ALA A 336 6.14 19.19 -2.37
N ASN A 337 5.70 17.93 -2.45
CA ASN A 337 6.57 16.75 -2.37
C ASN A 337 6.90 16.18 -3.77
N THR A 338 6.52 16.86 -4.86
CA THR A 338 6.83 16.45 -6.24
C THR A 338 7.67 17.52 -6.96
N THR A 339 8.28 17.19 -8.11
CA THR A 339 9.13 18.10 -8.91
C THR A 339 8.38 19.10 -9.78
N THR A 340 7.17 19.48 -9.38
CA THR A 340 6.41 20.50 -10.11
C THR A 340 7.03 21.90 -9.97
N ASP A 341 6.86 22.72 -10.99
CA ASP A 341 7.27 24.13 -10.94
C ASP A 341 6.20 24.96 -10.21
N PRO A 342 6.48 25.46 -9.00
CA PRO A 342 5.52 26.23 -8.23
C PRO A 342 5.13 27.55 -8.88
N LEU A 343 5.98 28.15 -9.73
CA LEU A 343 5.69 29.41 -10.41
C LEU A 343 4.51 29.31 -11.38
N HIS A 344 4.35 28.14 -12.02
CA HIS A 344 3.30 27.91 -13.00
C HIS A 344 2.00 27.33 -12.41
N ILE A 345 2.07 26.70 -11.24
CA ILE A 345 0.91 26.01 -10.63
C ILE A 345 0.41 26.74 -9.38
N ILE A 346 1.30 26.94 -8.41
CA ILE A 346 0.91 27.42 -7.07
C ILE A 346 0.66 28.92 -7.09
N ILE A 347 1.57 29.71 -7.67
CA ILE A 347 1.45 31.18 -7.67
C ILE A 347 0.18 31.69 -8.37
N PRO A 348 -0.19 31.21 -9.58
CA PRO A 348 -1.43 31.65 -10.24
C PRO A 348 -2.68 31.30 -9.43
N ALA A 349 -2.67 30.15 -8.76
CA ALA A 349 -3.78 29.73 -7.92
C ALA A 349 -3.89 30.56 -6.63
N LEU A 350 -2.76 30.88 -5.97
CA LEU A 350 -2.77 31.73 -4.77
C LEU A 350 -3.31 33.14 -5.07
N ARG A 351 -3.01 33.69 -6.26
CA ARG A 351 -3.54 34.99 -6.71
C ARG A 351 -5.07 35.06 -6.83
N GLN A 352 -5.76 33.91 -6.77
CA GLN A 352 -7.22 33.88 -6.72
C GLN A 352 -7.79 34.38 -5.38
N ASP A 353 -7.02 34.28 -4.28
CA ASP A 353 -7.34 34.91 -3.01
C ASP A 353 -6.66 36.29 -2.96
N PRO A 354 -7.39 37.42 -2.91
CA PRO A 354 -6.78 38.75 -2.90
C PRO A 354 -5.91 39.03 -1.66
N MET A 355 -6.10 38.30 -0.57
CA MET A 355 -5.44 38.52 0.72
C MET A 355 -4.41 37.44 1.06
N TRP A 356 -4.03 36.58 0.10
CA TRP A 356 -3.15 35.43 0.31
C TRP A 356 -1.79 35.79 0.94
N ASN A 357 -1.29 36.99 0.67
CA ASN A 357 -0.01 37.49 1.17
C ASN A 357 -0.05 37.87 2.66
N THR A 358 -1.21 38.26 3.19
CA THR A 358 -1.34 38.72 4.58
C THR A 358 -1.00 37.63 5.60
N TYR A 359 -1.15 36.36 5.22
CA TYR A 359 -0.78 35.22 6.06
C TYR A 359 0.75 35.04 6.22
N LEU A 360 1.55 35.75 5.41
CA LEU A 360 3.02 35.66 5.40
C LEU A 360 3.71 36.87 6.02
N ASP A 361 2.96 37.81 6.59
CA ASP A 361 3.53 38.93 7.34
C ASP A 361 4.23 38.44 8.62
N ARG A 362 5.32 39.10 9.05
CA ARG A 362 6.07 38.78 10.28
C ARG A 362 5.17 38.64 11.52
N GLN A 363 4.04 39.36 11.55
CA GLN A 363 3.07 39.30 12.64
C GLN A 363 2.24 38.00 12.67
N GLN A 364 2.33 37.14 11.66
CA GLN A 364 1.52 35.91 11.56
C GLN A 364 2.27 34.63 11.98
N VAL A 365 3.55 34.70 12.36
CA VAL A 365 4.36 33.52 12.74
C VAL A 365 3.70 32.71 13.87
N TRP A 366 3.18 33.41 14.88
CA TRP A 366 2.52 32.82 16.04
C TRP A 366 1.10 32.32 15.75
N ASN A 367 0.48 32.76 14.65
CA ASN A 367 -0.90 32.42 14.34
C ASN A 367 -1.01 30.94 13.93
N GLN A 368 -1.68 30.14 14.76
CA GLN A 368 -1.93 28.72 14.50
C GLN A 368 -3.14 28.46 13.58
N ALA A 369 -4.00 29.46 13.35
CA ALA A 369 -5.10 29.38 12.41
C ALA A 369 -4.62 29.86 11.03
N ARG A 370 -4.27 28.90 10.17
CA ARG A 370 -3.63 29.17 8.88
C ARG A 370 -4.49 28.64 7.73
N PRO A 371 -4.35 29.19 6.52
CA PRO A 371 -5.03 28.64 5.36
C PRO A 371 -4.52 27.21 5.07
N PRO A 372 -5.36 26.34 4.45
CA PRO A 372 -5.00 24.94 4.23
C PRO A 372 -3.72 24.74 3.42
N TRP A 373 -3.44 25.61 2.44
CA TRP A 373 -2.22 25.55 1.63
C TRP A 373 -0.96 25.79 2.47
N LEU A 374 -0.99 26.72 3.43
CA LEU A 374 0.16 27.02 4.29
C LEU A 374 0.40 25.88 5.26
N ASN A 375 -0.67 25.32 5.85
CA ASN A 375 -0.57 24.13 6.70
C ASN A 375 0.03 22.92 5.97
N ALA A 376 -0.28 22.76 4.67
CA ALA A 376 0.29 21.70 3.85
C ALA A 376 1.82 21.84 3.65
N LEU A 377 2.34 23.06 3.55
CA LEU A 377 3.78 23.33 3.49
C LEU A 377 4.49 23.12 4.84
N LEU A 378 3.80 23.41 5.95
CA LEU A 378 4.38 23.32 7.30
C LEU A 378 4.41 21.89 7.86
N THR A 379 3.42 21.06 7.51
CA THR A 379 3.27 19.71 8.09
C THR A 379 4.50 18.81 7.89
N PRO A 380 5.10 18.71 6.67
CA PRO A 380 6.30 17.90 6.44
C PRO A 380 7.50 18.35 7.28
N LEU A 381 7.56 19.62 7.66
CA LEU A 381 8.67 20.18 8.43
C LEU A 381 8.64 19.78 9.91
N HIS A 382 7.48 19.38 10.45
CA HIS A 382 7.34 19.10 11.88
C HIS A 382 8.30 17.99 12.38
N SER A 383 8.58 16.97 11.57
CA SER A 383 9.54 15.91 11.94
C SER A 383 10.97 16.42 12.04
N ILE A 384 11.36 17.36 11.17
CA ILE A 384 12.68 17.99 11.12
C ILE A 384 12.86 18.99 12.27
N MET A 385 11.77 19.66 12.67
CA MET A 385 11.79 20.63 13.77
C MET A 385 11.93 19.96 15.15
N LEU A 386 11.54 18.69 15.31
CA LEU A 386 11.62 18.00 16.61
C LEU A 386 13.06 17.92 17.17
N PRO A 387 14.07 17.42 16.43
CA PRO A 387 15.46 17.45 16.88
C PRO A 387 15.99 18.85 17.22
N ILE A 388 15.54 19.87 16.47
CA ILE A 388 15.91 21.27 16.73
C ILE A 388 15.35 21.68 18.09
N VAL A 389 14.07 21.45 18.34
CA VAL A 389 13.44 21.78 19.63
C VAL A 389 14.14 21.10 20.80
N GLU A 390 14.49 19.82 20.69
CA GLU A 390 15.23 19.10 21.74
C GLU A 390 16.59 19.74 22.01
N THR A 391 17.33 20.06 20.95
CA THR A 391 18.64 20.73 21.03
C THR A 391 18.53 22.11 21.70
N LEU A 392 17.51 22.90 21.36
CA LEU A 392 17.30 24.22 21.96
C LEU A 392 16.91 24.12 23.44
N LEU A 393 16.05 23.16 23.79
CA LEU A 393 15.65 22.94 25.19
C LEU A 393 16.84 22.50 26.04
N ASP A 394 17.72 21.66 25.52
CA ASP A 394 18.94 21.28 26.23
C ASP A 394 19.94 22.43 26.35
N ALA A 395 20.08 23.27 25.31
CA ALA A 395 20.90 24.47 25.38
C ALA A 395 20.41 25.42 26.50
N VAL A 396 19.10 25.67 26.60
CA VAL A 396 18.52 26.49 27.66
C VAL A 396 18.76 25.89 29.05
N LYS A 397 18.61 24.56 29.22
CA LYS A 397 18.93 23.87 30.48
C LYS A 397 20.39 24.03 30.88
N THR A 398 21.31 24.07 29.92
CA THR A 398 22.74 24.31 30.16
C THR A 398 23.11 25.77 30.43
N GLY A 399 22.12 26.68 30.42
CA GLY A 399 22.31 28.10 30.72
C GLY A 399 22.61 28.97 29.49
N ALA A 400 22.33 28.49 28.27
CA ALA A 400 22.44 29.33 27.07
C ALA A 400 21.44 30.50 27.13
N SER A 401 21.90 31.69 26.74
CA SER A 401 21.03 32.85 26.59
C SER A 401 20.06 32.69 25.42
N ILE A 402 18.96 33.45 25.43
CA ILE A 402 17.99 33.48 24.32
C ILE A 402 18.68 33.85 23.00
N TYR A 403 19.59 34.84 23.01
CA TYR A 403 20.37 35.24 21.83
C TYR A 403 21.21 34.08 21.27
N GLN A 404 21.94 33.37 22.14
CA GLN A 404 22.73 32.20 21.72
C GLN A 404 21.82 31.09 21.19
N THR A 405 20.64 30.93 21.76
CA THR A 405 19.68 29.90 21.34
C THR A 405 19.03 30.24 19.99
N MET A 406 18.75 31.51 19.70
CA MET A 406 18.30 31.95 18.38
C MET A 406 19.40 31.79 17.33
N SER A 407 20.65 32.12 17.66
CA SER A 407 21.80 31.82 16.81
C SER A 407 21.92 30.32 16.52
N LEU A 408 21.79 29.48 17.55
CA LEU A 408 21.83 28.03 17.42
C LEU A 408 20.68 27.51 16.54
N THR A 409 19.49 28.11 16.65
CA THR A 409 18.34 27.79 15.79
C THR A 409 18.69 27.97 14.32
N LEU A 410 19.25 29.12 13.93
CA LEU A 410 19.63 29.40 12.54
C LEU A 410 20.72 28.45 12.05
N THR A 411 21.70 28.12 12.90
CA THR A 411 22.72 27.11 12.58
C THR A 411 22.08 25.74 12.35
N CYS A 412 21.21 25.28 13.24
CA CYS A 412 20.51 24.00 13.07
C CYS A 412 19.65 23.96 11.79
N LEU A 413 18.96 25.06 11.46
CA LEU A 413 18.21 25.17 10.21
C LEU A 413 19.12 25.11 8.98
N THR A 414 20.31 25.74 9.04
CA THR A 414 21.31 25.74 7.96
C THR A 414 21.95 24.37 7.75
N GLU A 415 22.02 23.52 8.78
CA GLU A 415 22.56 22.16 8.64
C GLU A 415 21.48 21.15 8.22
N LEU A 416 20.25 21.31 8.72
CA LEU A 416 19.17 20.33 8.53
C LEU A 416 18.29 20.58 7.29
N PHE A 417 18.48 21.68 6.54
CA PHE A 417 17.65 21.97 5.37
C PHE A 417 17.74 20.89 4.28
N VAL A 418 18.82 20.10 4.24
CA VAL A 418 19.00 19.02 3.27
C VAL A 418 17.91 17.95 3.41
N CYS A 419 17.33 17.80 4.60
CA CYS A 419 16.22 16.88 4.86
C CYS A 419 14.85 17.44 4.44
N ILE A 420 14.76 18.71 4.05
CA ILE A 420 13.50 19.35 3.65
C ILE A 420 13.17 18.97 2.19
N PRO A 421 11.92 18.56 1.88
CA PRO A 421 11.49 18.34 0.50
C PRO A 421 11.79 19.56 -0.39
N VAL A 422 12.53 19.33 -1.47
CA VAL A 422 12.99 20.41 -2.36
C VAL A 422 11.83 21.21 -2.96
N GLY A 423 10.66 20.59 -3.16
CA GLY A 423 9.46 21.28 -3.65
C GLY A 423 8.93 22.32 -2.66
N ILE A 424 9.06 22.12 -1.35
CA ILE A 424 8.72 23.13 -0.33
C ILE A 424 9.68 24.32 -0.43
N LEU A 425 10.98 24.05 -0.56
CA LEU A 425 11.99 25.10 -0.70
C LEU A 425 11.75 25.93 -1.97
N ARG A 426 11.57 25.28 -3.13
CA ARG A 426 11.22 25.96 -4.38
C ARG A 426 9.94 26.78 -4.26
N THR A 427 8.92 26.23 -3.59
CA THR A 427 7.66 26.95 -3.37
C THR A 427 7.88 28.19 -2.52
N ALA A 428 8.69 28.12 -1.46
CA ALA A 428 9.03 29.26 -0.62
C ALA A 428 9.71 30.39 -1.43
N PHE A 429 10.71 30.06 -2.24
CA PHE A 429 11.40 31.03 -3.12
C PHE A 429 10.47 31.61 -4.19
N ALA A 430 9.65 30.76 -4.84
CA ALA A 430 8.69 31.22 -5.83
C ALA A 430 7.65 32.18 -5.23
N ILE A 431 7.25 31.95 -3.98
CA ILE A 431 6.38 32.88 -3.25
C ILE A 431 7.13 34.18 -2.94
N ASP A 432 8.36 34.10 -2.43
CA ASP A 432 9.21 35.25 -2.08
C ASP A 432 9.37 36.22 -3.27
N GLU A 433 9.62 35.71 -4.48
CA GLU A 433 9.73 36.50 -5.71
C GLU A 433 8.42 37.16 -6.15
N ASN A 434 7.27 36.69 -5.66
CA ASN A 434 5.94 37.14 -6.06
C ASN A 434 5.17 37.87 -4.95
N ILE A 435 5.80 38.11 -3.79
CA ILE A 435 5.17 38.84 -2.71
C ILE A 435 5.07 40.33 -3.03
N PRO A 436 3.91 40.97 -2.78
CA PRO A 436 3.77 42.41 -2.90
C PRO A 436 4.62 43.18 -1.88
N ALA A 437 5.14 44.34 -2.29
CA ALA A 437 6.04 45.18 -1.49
C ALA A 437 5.50 45.66 -0.12
N HIS A 438 4.20 45.51 0.16
CA HIS A 438 3.60 45.88 1.45
C HIS A 438 3.62 44.76 2.49
N CYS A 439 3.92 43.52 2.09
CA CYS A 439 4.03 42.39 2.99
C CYS A 439 5.50 42.20 3.36
N HIS A 440 5.79 42.05 4.66
CA HIS A 440 7.14 41.95 5.19
C HIS A 440 7.30 40.63 5.96
N PRO A 441 7.76 39.55 5.30
CA PRO A 441 8.06 38.29 5.97
C PRO A 441 9.16 38.43 7.02
N LEU A 442 9.18 37.52 7.99
CA LEU A 442 10.24 37.44 9.01
C LEU A 442 11.63 37.35 8.36
N GLY A 443 12.54 38.24 8.78
CA GLY A 443 13.90 38.34 8.22
C GLY A 443 13.94 38.69 6.74
N GLY A 444 12.86 39.25 6.18
CA GLY A 444 12.75 39.57 4.76
C GLY A 444 12.71 38.35 3.84
N SER A 445 12.43 37.15 4.37
CA SER A 445 12.38 35.92 3.59
C SER A 445 11.19 35.03 3.96
N VAL A 446 10.40 34.65 2.96
CA VAL A 446 9.30 33.68 3.13
C VAL A 446 9.80 32.33 3.62
N LEU A 447 11.00 31.93 3.20
CA LEU A 447 11.61 30.69 3.64
C LEU A 447 11.78 30.68 5.16
N LEU A 448 12.35 31.75 5.73
CA LEU A 448 12.53 31.87 7.17
C LEU A 448 11.18 31.91 7.88
N GLN A 449 10.20 32.67 7.36
CA GLN A 449 8.83 32.71 7.88
C GLN A 449 8.21 31.30 7.98
N ILE A 450 8.35 30.46 6.95
CA ILE A 450 7.81 29.09 6.92
C ILE A 450 8.54 28.21 7.94
N LEU A 451 9.87 28.24 8.00
CA LEU A 451 10.66 27.44 8.93
C LEU A 451 10.33 27.81 10.40
N CYS A 452 10.31 29.10 10.72
CA CYS A 452 9.99 29.59 12.06
C CYS A 452 8.53 29.32 12.43
N SER A 453 7.58 29.44 11.49
CA SER A 453 6.17 29.12 11.74
C SER A 453 5.96 27.64 12.08
N SER A 454 6.73 26.74 11.44
CA SER A 454 6.72 25.31 11.75
C SER A 454 7.36 25.04 13.12
N LEU A 455 8.54 25.60 13.37
CA LEU A 455 9.25 25.45 14.64
C LEU A 455 8.42 25.95 15.84
N TYR A 456 7.78 27.10 15.69
CA TYR A 456 6.85 27.66 16.67
C TYR A 456 5.72 26.68 17.00
N SER A 457 5.13 26.04 15.98
CA SER A 457 4.03 25.08 16.17
C SER A 457 4.49 23.82 16.91
N VAL A 458 5.71 23.35 16.65
CA VAL A 458 6.31 22.19 17.36
C VAL A 458 6.65 22.54 18.81
N LEU A 459 7.20 23.74 19.07
CA LEU A 459 7.45 24.22 20.45
C LEU A 459 6.17 24.28 21.28
N LEU A 460 5.08 24.80 20.71
CA LEU A 460 3.78 24.79 21.37
C LEU A 460 3.31 23.36 21.68
N LYS A 461 3.42 22.45 20.71
CA LYS A 461 3.04 21.04 20.91
C LYS A 461 3.84 20.37 22.03
N VAL A 462 5.15 20.62 22.09
CA VAL A 462 6.02 20.11 23.16
C VAL A 462 5.60 20.69 24.52
N SER A 463 5.28 21.99 24.56
CA SER A 463 4.81 22.65 25.78
C SER A 463 3.50 22.04 26.32
N GLU A 464 2.59 21.63 25.44
CA GLU A 464 1.32 21.00 25.79
C GLU A 464 1.49 19.55 26.26
N SER A 465 2.38 18.77 25.63
CA SER A 465 2.68 17.40 26.08
C SER A 465 3.25 17.38 27.50
N SER A 466 4.18 18.28 27.81
CA SER A 466 4.81 18.34 29.13
C SER A 466 3.85 18.78 30.25
N LYS A 467 2.77 19.51 29.92
CA LYS A 467 1.72 19.85 30.90
C LYS A 467 0.86 18.63 31.26
N LYS A 468 0.59 17.73 30.31
CA LYS A 468 -0.19 16.51 30.54
C LYS A 468 0.57 15.49 31.39
N ASP A 469 1.86 15.30 31.11
CA ASP A 469 2.73 14.39 31.88
C ASP A 469 2.87 14.81 33.36
N ALA A 470 2.80 16.11 33.65
CA ALA A 470 2.84 16.64 35.01
C ALA A 470 1.52 16.41 35.79
N GLU A 471 0.38 16.36 35.10
CA GLU A 471 -0.94 16.12 35.71
C GLU A 471 -1.19 14.64 36.06
N ASP A 472 -0.55 13.69 35.35
CA ASP A 472 -0.66 12.25 35.58
C ASP A 472 0.33 11.70 36.65
N SER A 473 1.20 12.54 37.21
CA SER A 473 2.13 12.17 38.28
C SER A 473 1.59 12.51 39.68
N PRO A 474 1.83 11.69 40.74
CA PRO A 474 1.35 11.99 42.08
C PRO A 474 2.03 13.26 42.62
N LYS A 475 1.26 14.31 42.88
CA LYS A 475 1.76 15.58 43.42
C LYS A 475 2.30 15.39 44.84
N THR A 476 3.62 15.29 45.00
CA THR A 476 4.28 15.52 46.29
C THR A 476 4.32 17.04 46.52
N ALA A 477 3.36 17.53 47.29
CA ALA A 477 3.29 18.94 47.66
C ALA A 477 4.47 19.30 48.59
N VAL A 478 5.40 20.09 48.09
CA VAL A 478 6.21 20.99 48.92
C VAL A 478 5.97 22.39 48.38
N GLU A 479 5.03 23.10 49.00
CA GLU A 479 4.82 24.53 48.79
C GLU A 479 6.07 25.28 49.29
N PHE A 480 6.84 25.85 48.36
CA PHE A 480 7.80 26.90 48.67
C PHE A 480 7.20 28.23 48.22
N ASN A 481 6.74 29.02 49.19
CA ASN A 481 6.31 30.40 49.00
C ASN A 481 7.55 31.28 48.79
N GLY A 482 7.71 31.86 47.60
CA GLY A 482 8.76 32.85 47.33
C GLY A 482 8.82 33.30 45.87
N GLU A 483 8.34 34.53 45.63
CA GLU A 483 8.56 35.40 44.45
C GLU A 483 7.84 35.07 43.13
N ILE A 484 7.19 36.11 42.60
CA ILE A 484 6.57 36.18 41.29
C ILE A 484 7.67 36.09 40.23
N GLY A 485 7.69 34.99 39.46
CA GLY A 485 8.13 34.98 38.07
C GLY A 485 9.62 34.83 37.77
N ALA A 486 10.37 33.99 38.49
CA ALA A 486 11.69 33.57 38.01
C ALA A 486 11.53 32.46 36.94
N PHE A 487 12.03 32.71 35.72
CA PHE A 487 12.10 31.70 34.65
C PHE A 487 12.89 30.48 35.16
N ASN A 488 12.26 29.29 35.16
CA ASN A 488 12.92 28.04 35.54
C ASN A 488 13.35 27.29 34.27
N PRO A 489 14.66 27.24 33.95
CA PRO A 489 15.16 26.55 32.75
C PRO A 489 14.87 25.04 32.73
N HIS A 490 14.60 24.44 33.89
CA HIS A 490 14.26 23.02 34.01
C HIS A 490 12.78 22.72 33.71
N ASP A 491 11.91 23.72 33.69
CA ASP A 491 10.52 23.55 33.23
C ASP A 491 10.49 23.53 31.70
N LYS A 492 10.34 22.32 31.14
CA LYS A 492 10.29 22.09 29.69
C LYS A 492 9.16 22.87 29.01
N SER A 493 8.03 23.09 29.70
CA SER A 493 6.88 23.80 29.14
C SER A 493 7.14 25.31 29.09
N ALA A 494 7.63 25.90 30.19
CA ALA A 494 7.98 27.31 30.25
C ALA A 494 9.12 27.65 29.28
N SER A 495 10.17 26.81 29.23
CA SER A 495 11.29 26.97 28.29
C SER A 495 10.83 26.91 26.83
N ALA A 496 9.92 25.98 26.47
CA ALA A 496 9.39 25.89 25.12
C ALA A 496 8.58 27.14 24.71
N ILE A 497 7.78 27.71 25.62
CA ILE A 497 7.02 28.94 25.37
C ILE A 497 7.96 30.14 25.21
N ALA A 498 8.93 30.31 26.10
CA ALA A 498 9.90 31.40 26.02
C ALA A 498 10.71 31.37 24.72
N LEU A 499 11.09 30.17 24.26
CA LEU A 499 11.74 29.99 22.97
C LEU A 499 10.80 30.32 21.80
N ALA A 500 9.52 29.93 21.87
CA ALA A 500 8.55 30.24 20.83
C ALA A 500 8.30 31.74 20.69
N GLU A 501 8.25 32.47 21.81
CA GLU A 501 8.15 33.94 21.81
C GLU A 501 9.41 34.59 21.21
N ALA A 502 10.59 34.12 21.62
CA ALA A 502 11.86 34.64 21.10
C ALA A 502 12.01 34.48 19.58
N LEU A 503 11.48 33.40 19.00
CA LEU A 503 11.49 33.17 17.55
C LEU A 503 10.75 34.24 16.75
N CYS A 504 9.70 34.84 17.33
CA CYS A 504 8.92 35.89 16.66
C CYS A 504 9.71 37.20 16.52
N SER A 505 10.83 37.33 17.25
CA SER A 505 11.72 38.48 17.30
C SER A 505 13.13 38.18 16.77
N ILE A 506 13.31 37.10 15.99
CA ILE A 506 14.64 36.63 15.57
C ILE A 506 15.40 37.63 14.67
N ASP A 507 14.68 38.47 13.94
CA ASP A 507 15.20 39.51 13.05
C ASP A 507 15.20 40.91 13.70
N GLU A 508 14.75 41.04 14.95
CA GLU A 508 14.72 42.33 15.64
C GLU A 508 16.13 42.91 15.83
N ASP A 509 16.22 44.22 15.66
CA ASP A 509 17.46 45.00 15.74
C ASP A 509 18.60 44.51 14.82
N ASN A 510 18.28 43.76 13.75
CA ASN A 510 19.26 43.20 12.81
C ASN A 510 20.30 42.27 13.48
N LYS A 511 19.98 41.71 14.66
CA LYS A 511 20.89 40.90 15.50
C LYS A 511 21.44 39.67 14.79
N HIS A 512 20.63 39.00 13.98
CA HIS A 512 20.96 37.74 13.32
C HIS A 512 21.03 37.85 11.78
N THR A 513 21.05 39.06 11.23
CA THR A 513 20.95 39.31 9.77
C THR A 513 21.97 38.54 8.95
N SER A 514 23.24 38.49 9.37
CA SER A 514 24.29 37.77 8.65
C SER A 514 24.06 36.25 8.61
N GLN A 515 23.52 35.67 9.69
CA GLN A 515 23.19 34.24 9.74
C GLN A 515 21.97 33.92 8.87
N ILE A 516 21.00 34.82 8.83
CA ILE A 516 19.82 34.71 7.94
C ILE A 516 20.25 34.76 6.47
N GLU A 517 21.14 35.69 6.10
CA GLU A 517 21.70 35.77 4.74
C GLU A 517 22.49 34.52 4.35
N ILE A 518 23.31 33.99 5.27
CA ILE A 518 24.07 32.75 5.04
C ILE A 518 23.11 31.57 4.80
N LEU A 519 22.09 31.41 5.65
CA LEU A 519 21.05 30.38 5.50
C LEU A 519 20.38 30.49 4.13
N HIS A 520 19.92 31.68 3.78
CA HIS A 520 19.24 31.95 2.52
C HIS A 520 20.10 31.60 1.30
N ASN A 521 21.35 32.09 1.26
CA ASN A 521 22.26 31.87 0.13
C ASN A 521 22.69 30.41 0.01
N THR A 522 23.00 29.75 1.13
CA THR A 522 23.35 28.32 1.15
C THR A 522 22.23 27.46 0.56
N ILE A 523 20.97 27.74 0.94
CA ILE A 523 19.82 27.00 0.43
C ILE A 523 19.60 27.32 -1.06
N LYS A 524 19.71 28.59 -1.45
CA LYS A 524 19.55 29.02 -2.85
C LYS A 524 20.57 28.35 -3.78
N GLU A 525 21.85 28.37 -3.41
CA GLU A 525 22.93 27.69 -4.16
C GLU A 525 22.67 26.19 -4.28
N SER A 526 22.19 25.55 -3.21
CA SER A 526 21.84 24.12 -3.21
C SER A 526 20.66 23.79 -4.16
N ILE A 527 19.68 24.68 -4.28
CA ILE A 527 18.57 24.52 -5.23
C ILE A 527 19.07 24.72 -6.65
N GLU A 528 19.86 25.75 -6.93
CA GLU A 528 20.42 26.03 -8.26
C GLU A 528 21.31 24.86 -8.76
N LEU A 529 22.11 24.26 -7.87
CA LEU A 529 22.87 23.04 -8.16
C LEU A 529 21.96 21.85 -8.50
N ARG A 530 20.84 21.67 -7.78
CA ARG A 530 19.86 20.61 -8.09
C ARG A 530 19.06 20.90 -9.36
N ASP A 531 18.74 22.15 -9.65
CA ASP A 531 18.00 22.55 -10.84
C ASP A 531 18.85 22.40 -12.11
N SER A 532 20.14 22.71 -12.04
CA SER A 532 21.06 22.49 -13.16
C SER A 532 21.19 21.01 -13.56
N SER A 533 21.04 20.07 -12.62
CA SER A 533 20.99 18.63 -12.89
C SER A 533 19.60 18.11 -13.32
N LEU A 534 18.52 18.80 -12.98
CA LEU A 534 17.12 18.46 -13.27
C LEU A 534 16.50 19.28 -14.41
N CYS A 535 17.32 20.07 -15.12
CA CYS A 535 16.89 20.99 -16.17
C CYS A 535 16.39 20.28 -17.44
N ASP A 536 16.61 18.97 -17.55
CA ASP A 536 16.02 18.17 -18.60
C ASP A 536 14.58 17.81 -18.20
N THR A 537 13.59 18.45 -18.84
CA THR A 537 12.16 18.13 -18.69
C THR A 537 11.86 16.64 -18.92
N ARG A 538 12.76 15.94 -19.63
CA ARG A 538 12.76 14.48 -19.77
C ARG A 538 13.01 13.73 -18.45
N LEU A 539 13.92 14.21 -17.60
CA LEU A 539 14.26 13.59 -16.32
C LEU A 539 13.10 13.70 -15.31
N ARG A 540 12.39 14.84 -15.28
CA ARG A 540 11.23 15.05 -14.38
C ARG A 540 10.05 14.13 -14.69
N ASN A 541 9.92 13.74 -15.95
CA ASN A 541 8.87 12.83 -16.43
C ASN A 541 9.34 11.36 -16.53
N MET A 542 10.55 11.04 -16.05
CA MET A 542 10.98 9.64 -15.97
C MET A 542 10.14 8.89 -14.94
N SER A 543 9.65 7.71 -15.33
CA SER A 543 8.84 6.83 -14.47
C SER A 543 9.50 6.60 -13.10
N CYS A 544 10.81 6.36 -13.07
CA CYS A 544 11.54 6.09 -11.82
C CYS A 544 11.54 7.26 -10.82
N VAL A 545 11.54 8.51 -11.32
CA VAL A 545 11.51 9.71 -10.46
C VAL A 545 10.11 9.89 -9.86
N VAL A 546 9.06 9.64 -10.64
CA VAL A 546 7.67 9.70 -10.16
C VAL A 546 7.35 8.56 -9.20
N GLU A 547 7.88 7.37 -9.43
CA GLU A 547 7.81 6.23 -8.50
C GLU A 547 8.45 6.58 -7.15
N THR A 548 9.61 7.25 -7.16
CA THR A 548 10.26 7.68 -5.91
C THR A 548 9.36 8.64 -5.10
N PHE A 549 8.71 9.61 -5.75
CA PHE A 549 7.75 10.50 -5.07
C PHE A 549 6.49 9.76 -4.59
N ALA A 550 6.01 8.79 -5.37
CA ALA A 550 4.89 7.96 -4.98
C ALA A 550 5.21 7.21 -3.67
N ASP A 551 6.40 6.62 -3.59
CA ASP A 551 6.87 5.91 -2.40
C ASP A 551 7.00 6.84 -1.20
N GLU A 552 7.64 8.01 -1.36
CA GLU A 552 7.76 9.01 -0.29
C GLU A 552 6.38 9.44 0.28
N LEU A 553 5.40 9.67 -0.60
CA LEU A 553 4.03 9.98 -0.20
C LEU A 553 3.35 8.79 0.50
N LEU A 554 3.57 7.56 0.03
CA LEU A 554 3.01 6.35 0.61
C LEU A 554 3.62 6.01 1.98
N PHE A 555 4.86 6.41 2.27
CA PHE A 555 5.47 6.19 3.59
C PHE A 555 4.82 7.04 4.69
N THR A 556 4.33 8.24 4.36
CA THR A 556 3.73 9.15 5.34
C THR A 556 2.22 8.95 5.49
N GLU A 557 1.70 9.01 6.72
CA GLU A 557 0.26 8.93 6.97
C GLU A 557 -0.50 10.09 6.30
N THR A 558 0.09 11.29 6.36
CA THR A 558 -0.41 12.50 5.71
C THR A 558 -0.42 12.38 4.19
N GLY A 559 0.62 11.78 3.59
CA GLY A 559 0.66 11.52 2.15
C GLY A 559 -0.40 10.53 1.70
N ARG A 560 -0.54 9.38 2.38
CA ARG A 560 -1.61 8.40 2.11
C ARG A 560 -3.01 9.00 2.20
N ARG A 561 -3.28 9.81 3.24
CA ARG A 561 -4.57 10.51 3.39
C ARG A 561 -4.78 11.53 2.26
N SER A 562 -3.75 12.29 1.90
CA SER A 562 -3.83 13.28 0.82
C SER A 562 -4.12 12.67 -0.54
N LEU A 563 -3.46 11.54 -0.86
CA LEU A 563 -3.70 10.78 -2.09
C LEU A 563 -5.16 10.30 -2.16
N LYS A 564 -5.69 9.74 -1.07
CA LYS A 564 -7.08 9.28 -1.01
C LYS A 564 -8.09 10.40 -1.20
N VAL A 565 -7.94 11.51 -0.47
CA VAL A 565 -8.83 12.68 -0.58
C VAL A 565 -8.83 13.21 -2.01
N LEU A 566 -7.65 13.39 -2.60
CA LEU A 566 -7.54 13.92 -3.95
C LEU A 566 -8.11 12.96 -5.00
N TYR A 567 -7.88 11.65 -4.85
CA TYR A 567 -8.48 10.63 -5.72
C TYR A 567 -10.00 10.69 -5.67
N ASP A 568 -10.58 10.69 -4.46
CA ASP A 568 -12.04 10.76 -4.29
C ASP A 568 -12.62 12.05 -4.90
N TYR A 569 -11.91 13.17 -4.82
CA TYR A 569 -12.27 14.43 -5.48
C TYR A 569 -12.23 14.34 -6.99
N ILE A 570 -11.16 13.77 -7.56
CA ILE A 570 -11.00 13.61 -9.01
C ILE A 570 -12.08 12.69 -9.57
N VAL A 571 -12.42 11.61 -8.87
CA VAL A 571 -13.50 10.70 -9.26
C VAL A 571 -14.86 11.39 -9.22
N GLN A 572 -15.10 12.25 -8.24
CA GLN A 572 -16.35 13.03 -8.15
C GLN A 572 -16.45 14.16 -9.17
N ALA A 573 -15.30 14.75 -9.54
CA ALA A 573 -15.23 15.88 -10.46
C ALA A 573 -14.85 15.46 -11.89
N SER A 574 -14.80 14.15 -12.20
CA SER A 574 -14.28 13.61 -13.45
C SER A 574 -14.97 14.20 -14.69
N ASP A 575 -16.30 14.25 -14.69
CA ASP A 575 -17.10 14.80 -15.78
C ASP A 575 -16.78 16.29 -16.02
N TRP A 576 -16.64 17.05 -14.94
CA TRP A 576 -16.28 18.46 -14.99
C TRP A 576 -14.85 18.69 -15.48
N ILE A 577 -13.88 17.91 -15.00
CA ILE A 577 -12.48 17.98 -15.45
C ILE A 577 -12.43 17.68 -16.96
N LEU A 578 -13.09 16.60 -17.41
CA LEU A 578 -13.11 16.20 -18.81
C LEU A 578 -13.80 17.23 -19.71
N ALA A 579 -14.91 17.84 -19.26
CA ALA A 579 -15.57 18.92 -19.98
C ALA A 579 -14.66 20.16 -20.07
N SER A 580 -14.01 20.53 -18.97
CA SER A 580 -13.11 21.69 -18.89
C SER A 580 -11.81 21.51 -19.67
N LEU A 581 -11.38 20.26 -19.90
CA LEU A 581 -10.24 19.91 -20.76
C LEU A 581 -10.59 19.89 -22.26
N LYS A 582 -11.88 19.81 -22.62
CA LYS A 582 -12.36 19.86 -24.01
C LYS A 582 -12.71 21.29 -24.45
N LEU A 583 -13.10 22.14 -23.50
CA LEU A 583 -13.46 23.54 -23.75
C LEU A 583 -12.20 24.42 -23.71
N THR A 584 -11.91 25.12 -24.82
CA THR A 584 -10.79 26.06 -24.95
C THR A 584 -11.09 27.46 -24.39
N ASP A 585 -12.29 27.72 -23.88
CA ASP A 585 -12.77 29.08 -23.53
C ASP A 585 -12.85 29.34 -22.01
N ASN A 586 -12.18 30.40 -21.56
CA ASN A 586 -12.03 30.77 -20.14
C ASN A 586 -13.33 31.23 -19.46
N ASN A 587 -14.32 31.71 -20.23
CA ASN A 587 -15.55 32.31 -19.69
C ASN A 587 -16.59 31.29 -19.20
N ILE A 588 -16.46 30.01 -19.55
CA ILE A 588 -17.37 28.93 -19.12
C ILE A 588 -16.87 28.27 -17.82
N ARG A 589 -15.55 28.33 -17.57
CA ARG A 589 -14.92 27.79 -16.34
C ARG A 589 -15.50 28.43 -15.08
N THR A 590 -15.81 29.72 -15.10
CA THR A 590 -16.28 30.49 -13.92
C THR A 590 -17.71 30.17 -13.50
N ASN A 591 -18.61 29.85 -14.43
CA ASN A 591 -20.04 29.63 -14.12
C ASN A 591 -20.34 28.23 -13.54
N PHE A 592 -19.54 27.21 -13.86
CA PHE A 592 -19.72 25.85 -13.31
C PHE A 592 -19.14 25.68 -11.89
N ILE A 593 -18.17 26.51 -11.50
CA ILE A 593 -17.51 26.51 -10.19
C ILE A 593 -18.49 26.81 -9.04
N ALA A 594 -19.58 27.53 -9.33
CA ALA A 594 -20.59 27.93 -8.34
C ALA A 594 -21.58 26.82 -7.94
N SER A 595 -21.67 25.71 -8.69
CA SER A 595 -22.68 24.65 -8.46
C SER A 595 -22.10 23.33 -7.93
N ALA A 596 -20.85 23.31 -7.49
CA ALA A 596 -20.10 22.10 -7.15
C ALA A 596 -20.52 21.44 -5.83
N ASN A 597 -21.80 21.07 -5.70
CA ASN A 597 -22.25 20.04 -4.78
C ASN A 597 -22.16 18.70 -5.53
N PHE A 598 -20.97 18.09 -5.52
CA PHE A 598 -20.76 16.80 -6.18
C PHE A 598 -21.59 15.72 -5.48
N SER A 599 -22.66 15.26 -6.13
CA SER A 599 -23.46 14.14 -5.63
C SER A 599 -22.75 12.83 -5.94
N LYS A 600 -22.45 12.04 -4.90
CA LYS A 600 -21.78 10.75 -5.04
C LYS A 600 -22.71 9.73 -5.72
N SER A 601 -22.54 9.50 -7.01
CA SER A 601 -22.99 8.26 -7.66
C SER A 601 -21.91 7.20 -7.47
N THR A 602 -21.81 6.60 -6.28
CA THR A 602 -21.02 5.38 -6.13
C THR A 602 -21.73 4.25 -6.86
N LYS A 603 -21.34 4.05 -8.12
CA LYS A 603 -21.65 2.81 -8.83
C LYS A 603 -20.96 1.69 -8.06
N THR A 604 -21.69 0.64 -7.71
CA THR A 604 -21.11 -0.54 -7.06
C THR A 604 -20.07 -1.19 -7.99
N LEU A 605 -19.06 -1.89 -7.46
CA LEU A 605 -18.06 -2.58 -8.31
C LEU A 605 -18.73 -3.44 -9.42
N PRO A 606 -19.81 -4.21 -9.16
CA PRO A 606 -20.55 -4.90 -10.21
C PRO A 606 -21.21 -3.98 -11.24
N GLN A 607 -21.73 -2.81 -10.84
CA GLN A 607 -22.22 -1.82 -11.80
C GLN A 607 -21.10 -1.24 -12.66
N ILE A 608 -19.94 -0.94 -12.06
CA ILE A 608 -18.76 -0.48 -12.80
C ILE A 608 -18.23 -1.58 -13.76
N MET A 609 -18.33 -2.85 -13.37
CA MET A 609 -17.86 -3.99 -14.16
C MET A 609 -18.83 -4.39 -15.28
N PHE A 610 -20.15 -4.27 -15.04
CA PHE A 610 -21.18 -4.84 -15.93
C PHE A 610 -22.17 -3.82 -16.48
N HIS A 611 -21.97 -2.51 -16.30
CA HIS A 611 -22.82 -1.47 -16.89
C HIS A 611 -21.97 -0.38 -17.55
N ILE A 612 -22.42 0.09 -18.70
CA ILE A 612 -21.94 1.30 -19.38
C ILE A 612 -22.97 2.38 -19.07
N GLU A 613 -22.57 3.45 -18.39
CA GLU A 613 -23.50 4.46 -17.87
C GLU A 613 -24.59 3.82 -16.98
N ASP A 614 -25.84 3.77 -17.43
CA ASP A 614 -26.98 3.09 -16.78
C ASP A 614 -27.44 1.81 -17.53
N ALA A 615 -26.76 1.45 -18.62
CA ALA A 615 -27.11 0.30 -19.46
C ALA A 615 -26.22 -0.92 -19.15
N ALA A 616 -26.80 -2.10 -18.97
CA ALA A 616 -26.03 -3.32 -18.77
C ALA A 616 -25.12 -3.61 -19.98
N PHE A 617 -23.85 -3.93 -19.69
CA PHE A 617 -22.80 -4.32 -20.64
C PHE A 617 -23.24 -5.48 -21.53
N ASP A 618 -24.03 -6.40 -20.96
CA ASP A 618 -24.62 -7.51 -21.67
C ASP A 618 -26.15 -7.39 -21.70
N GLN A 619 -26.67 -6.64 -22.68
CA GLN A 619 -28.11 -6.59 -22.99
C GLN A 619 -28.67 -7.98 -23.37
N LEU A 620 -27.79 -8.94 -23.67
CA LEU A 620 -28.11 -10.31 -24.05
C LEU A 620 -28.48 -11.17 -22.83
N LEU A 621 -27.92 -10.86 -21.65
CA LEU A 621 -28.17 -11.55 -20.38
C LEU A 621 -29.28 -10.91 -19.53
N THR A 622 -29.72 -9.70 -19.86
CA THR A 622 -30.73 -8.94 -19.09
C THR A 622 -32.18 -9.18 -19.56
N GLY A 623 -32.41 -10.14 -20.46
CA GLY A 623 -33.74 -10.65 -20.81
C GLY A 623 -34.51 -9.84 -21.87
N SER A 624 -34.03 -8.67 -22.28
CA SER A 624 -34.56 -7.95 -23.46
C SER A 624 -33.80 -8.37 -24.72
N THR A 625 -33.89 -9.64 -25.10
CA THR A 625 -33.15 -10.19 -26.24
C THR A 625 -33.82 -9.83 -27.56
N ASN A 626 -33.25 -8.87 -28.29
CA ASN A 626 -33.57 -8.66 -29.69
C ASN A 626 -32.89 -9.75 -30.54
N TRP A 627 -33.52 -10.92 -30.65
CA TRP A 627 -33.01 -12.09 -31.37
C TRP A 627 -32.63 -11.83 -32.82
N GLU A 628 -33.26 -10.85 -33.46
CA GLU A 628 -32.96 -10.44 -34.83
C GLU A 628 -31.56 -9.80 -34.93
N MET A 629 -31.17 -8.99 -33.94
CA MET A 629 -29.83 -8.41 -33.85
C MET A 629 -28.77 -9.49 -33.63
N ILE A 630 -29.03 -10.45 -32.72
CA ILE A 630 -28.11 -11.54 -32.38
C ILE A 630 -27.81 -12.42 -33.60
N LEU A 631 -28.84 -12.77 -34.39
CA LEU A 631 -28.69 -13.58 -35.59
C LEU A 631 -28.05 -12.83 -36.77
N SER A 632 -27.98 -11.50 -36.70
CA SER A 632 -27.37 -10.64 -37.72
C SER A 632 -25.90 -10.28 -37.43
N GLN A 633 -25.39 -10.58 -36.22
CA GLN A 633 -24.00 -10.32 -35.88
C GLN A 633 -23.05 -11.31 -36.60
N PRO A 634 -21.94 -10.83 -37.18
CA PRO A 634 -21.02 -11.67 -37.92
C PRO A 634 -20.20 -12.58 -36.99
N LEU A 635 -20.69 -13.80 -36.73
CA LEU A 635 -20.02 -14.82 -35.91
C LEU A 635 -19.01 -15.65 -36.71
N SER A 636 -18.24 -15.02 -37.61
CA SER A 636 -17.28 -15.68 -38.52
C SER A 636 -17.88 -16.86 -39.32
N THR A 637 -19.21 -16.88 -39.45
CA THR A 637 -20.01 -17.95 -40.08
C THR A 637 -21.18 -17.30 -40.83
N THR A 638 -21.70 -17.96 -41.86
CA THR A 638 -22.85 -17.45 -42.62
C THR A 638 -24.13 -17.54 -41.79
N ILE A 639 -24.98 -16.52 -41.92
CA ILE A 639 -26.27 -16.44 -41.20
C ILE A 639 -27.12 -17.69 -41.45
N ASP A 640 -27.09 -18.24 -42.66
CA ASP A 640 -27.82 -19.46 -43.03
C ASP A 640 -27.32 -20.70 -42.27
N ARG A 641 -26.00 -20.78 -42.00
CA ARG A 641 -25.41 -21.89 -41.25
C ARG A 641 -25.80 -21.82 -39.78
N VAL A 642 -25.81 -20.63 -39.19
CA VAL A 642 -26.26 -20.39 -37.80
C VAL A 642 -27.73 -20.75 -37.65
N ARG A 643 -28.60 -20.26 -38.54
CA ARG A 643 -30.04 -20.56 -38.54
C ARG A 643 -30.32 -22.06 -38.65
N ASN A 644 -29.62 -22.77 -39.55
CA ASN A 644 -29.78 -24.21 -39.71
C ASN A 644 -29.34 -24.99 -38.48
N GLN A 645 -28.24 -24.60 -37.82
CA GLN A 645 -27.80 -25.26 -36.58
C GLN A 645 -28.78 -25.05 -35.42
N ILE A 646 -29.38 -23.86 -35.32
CA ILE A 646 -30.40 -23.58 -34.30
C ILE A 646 -31.64 -24.44 -34.52
N LEU A 647 -32.10 -24.62 -35.77
CA LEU A 647 -33.26 -25.45 -36.07
C LEU A 647 -33.04 -26.97 -35.85
N ILE A 648 -31.80 -27.44 -35.81
CA ILE A 648 -31.46 -28.86 -35.60
C ILE A 648 -31.56 -29.28 -34.11
N ARG A 649 -31.44 -28.30 -33.21
CA ARG A 649 -31.45 -28.50 -31.76
C ARG A 649 -32.76 -29.17 -31.28
N PRO A 650 -32.69 -30.16 -30.37
CA PRO A 650 -33.84 -30.95 -29.93
C PRO A 650 -34.96 -30.11 -29.32
N GLU A 651 -34.61 -28.99 -28.69
CA GLU A 651 -35.55 -28.03 -28.08
C GLU A 651 -36.52 -27.41 -29.10
N PHE A 652 -36.14 -27.34 -30.39
CA PHE A 652 -36.99 -26.81 -31.48
C PHE A 652 -37.80 -27.90 -32.22
N LYS A 653 -37.54 -29.17 -31.91
CA LYS A 653 -38.26 -30.34 -32.42
C LYS A 653 -39.40 -30.73 -31.48
N ASP A 654 -39.16 -30.70 -30.17
CA ASP A 654 -40.12 -31.10 -29.13
C ASP A 654 -40.58 -29.91 -28.25
N ILE A 655 -41.07 -28.85 -28.90
CA ILE A 655 -41.53 -27.58 -28.27
C ILE A 655 -42.61 -27.81 -27.19
N GLY A 656 -43.30 -28.95 -27.23
CA GLY A 656 -44.30 -29.36 -26.24
C GLY A 656 -43.75 -29.64 -24.84
N GLN A 657 -42.46 -29.95 -24.69
CA GLN A 657 -41.85 -30.29 -23.39
C GLN A 657 -41.25 -29.10 -22.64
N LEU A 658 -41.18 -27.93 -23.29
CA LEU A 658 -40.61 -26.70 -22.71
C LEU A 658 -41.59 -26.00 -21.76
N ARG A 659 -41.06 -25.24 -20.80
CA ARG A 659 -41.87 -24.36 -19.93
C ARG A 659 -42.54 -23.27 -20.77
N GLN A 660 -43.63 -22.68 -20.26
CA GLN A 660 -44.45 -21.69 -20.98
C GLN A 660 -43.59 -20.56 -21.59
N ASP A 661 -42.69 -19.98 -20.80
CA ASP A 661 -41.84 -18.86 -21.20
C ASP A 661 -40.79 -19.26 -22.26
N GLU A 662 -40.26 -20.49 -22.15
CA GLU A 662 -39.31 -21.07 -23.09
C GLU A 662 -39.98 -21.45 -24.42
N ARG A 663 -41.25 -21.86 -24.37
CA ARG A 663 -42.06 -22.23 -25.53
C ARG A 663 -42.30 -21.01 -26.43
N GLU A 664 -42.63 -19.86 -25.85
CA GLU A 664 -42.86 -18.62 -26.59
C GLU A 664 -41.58 -18.13 -27.29
N ALA A 665 -40.46 -18.14 -26.57
CA ALA A 665 -39.15 -17.82 -27.14
C ALA A 665 -38.75 -18.79 -28.27
N ALA A 666 -38.94 -20.10 -28.07
CA ALA A 666 -38.63 -21.12 -29.07
C ALA A 666 -39.47 -20.95 -30.35
N ILE A 667 -40.75 -20.59 -30.24
CA ILE A 667 -41.62 -20.31 -31.39
C ILE A 667 -41.16 -19.07 -32.16
N LEU A 668 -40.80 -17.99 -31.46
CA LEU A 668 -40.30 -16.75 -32.07
C LEU A 668 -38.98 -16.96 -32.81
N ILE A 669 -38.03 -17.66 -32.18
CA ILE A 669 -36.73 -17.99 -32.80
C ILE A 669 -36.92 -18.93 -33.99
N LYS A 670 -37.80 -19.94 -33.89
CA LYS A 670 -38.13 -20.82 -35.02
C LYS A 670 -38.72 -20.05 -36.19
N LYS A 671 -39.56 -19.03 -35.92
CA LYS A 671 -40.12 -18.14 -36.95
C LYS A 671 -39.03 -17.28 -37.60
N LEU A 672 -38.14 -16.67 -36.82
CA LEU A 672 -37.01 -15.87 -37.30
C LEU A 672 -36.02 -16.69 -38.16
N CYS A 673 -35.80 -17.96 -37.81
CA CYS A 673 -34.91 -18.85 -38.55
C CYS A 673 -35.56 -19.51 -39.79
N SER A 674 -36.89 -19.51 -39.91
CA SER A 674 -37.63 -20.19 -40.99
C SER A 674 -38.20 -19.27 -42.07
N THR A 675 -38.16 -17.95 -41.91
CA THR A 675 -38.58 -17.00 -42.96
C THR A 675 -37.59 -16.97 -44.12
N VAL A 676 -37.71 -17.93 -45.03
CA VAL A 676 -37.20 -17.84 -46.39
C VAL A 676 -38.15 -16.93 -47.17
N LYS A 677 -37.73 -15.71 -47.48
CA LYS A 677 -38.25 -15.02 -48.67
C LYS A 677 -37.23 -15.18 -49.80
N SER A 678 -37.61 -16.10 -50.69
CA SER A 678 -37.18 -16.18 -52.08
C SER A 678 -37.42 -14.87 -52.83
N ALA A 679 -36.60 -14.66 -53.86
CA ALA A 679 -36.81 -13.86 -55.08
C ALA A 679 -36.48 -12.36 -55.09
N ARG A 680 -35.45 -12.05 -55.89
CA ARG A 680 -35.35 -10.94 -56.86
C ARG A 680 -36.57 -10.01 -56.91
N ILE A 681 -36.35 -8.71 -56.70
CA ILE A 681 -36.85 -7.60 -57.52
C ILE A 681 -35.79 -6.47 -57.40
N LYS A 682 -35.40 -5.96 -58.58
CA LYS A 682 -34.43 -4.91 -58.96
C LYS A 682 -33.75 -4.08 -57.89
#